data_AF-A0A6F9DVV2-F1
#
_entry.id   AF-A0A6F9DVV2-F1
#
_cell.length_a   1.000
_cell.length_b   1.000
_cell.length_c   1.000
_cell.angle_alpha   90.00
_cell.angle_beta   90.00
_cell.angle_gamma   90.00
#
_symmetry.space_group_name_H-M   'P 1'
#
loop_
_entity.id
_entity.type
_entity.pdbx_description
1 polymer ?
#
loop_
_entity_poly.entity_id
_entity_poly.type
_entity_poly.pdbx_seq_one_letter_code
_entity_poly.pdbx_strand_id
1 'polypeptide(L)'
;MNPTILSPAIIRMLHDKLYERRKVAALEIEKQVRSYANEGSSIQIQETVTLLARDYTLSQNPNSRKGGLIGLAACAIALGSQNIQPYLESLLKPVLICSSDQDSRMRYFACESLYNIVKVSRSDTLPYFNELFDVLSKLSSDPDTNVRNGSELLDRLLKDIVTETPAFDVAAFVLLLRERFYTKKPHTRRFLVQWLICIMSIPEIDTLAFLRELLDALFLILGDSSKEIRNMCQNMLNEFLVKIGDTPQRVDFNGMINIVVGHCQSPDTLIKGTALEWLHKFIKYAGPQILPFASGIVGAILSTLACEEPEHKNVKETAKMANQSLMKLIGSNYDQKDQEHESSLPLKEMVSVFKQYLYSKSTVTKCAVIRWISHLLVQIPYSIFNHIEQLFPEVMRMLTDHADEVVLKTLECLAEIASSPAGKPIDSKLSVGTRQNLNASTQSLTSPLVLNVYFTKFIHHLLELFKTDNNLLEVRSTFIIRQLCALLNAENVFRAIAEALCVEGKKEDELFVDGENPKFCAHAVKKINSILMTSSELQELRDKLKNGEGSETSDFFCCLYKSWCHNAVATITLCLLTQNYQQCCQLLNKFSDFELTVEFLLELDKLVQLLESPIFAFLRLQLLESPCRRYLTKSLYSLLMLLPQSRSFDTLCHRLNCVPNPHLLPELSEHSNSGNRLDDVDFDELFQHFVTVQRQHAAFRKHKRLQASAAIHAT
;
A
#
# COMPACT_ATOMS: atom_id res chain seq x y z
N MET A 1 -16.25 -77.86 -40.83
CA MET A 1 -16.51 -76.49 -41.32
C MET A 1 -16.90 -75.67 -40.11
N ASN A 2 -16.00 -74.81 -39.60
CA ASN A 2 -16.38 -73.89 -38.53
C ASN A 2 -17.45 -72.95 -39.09
N PRO A 3 -18.65 -72.85 -38.50
CA PRO A 3 -19.61 -71.85 -38.92
C PRO A 3 -18.92 -70.49 -38.77
N THR A 4 -18.88 -69.71 -39.85
CA THR A 4 -18.41 -68.34 -39.79
C THR A 4 -19.25 -67.61 -38.75
N ILE A 5 -18.62 -67.15 -37.67
CA ILE A 5 -19.25 -66.50 -36.49
C ILE A 5 -20.25 -65.42 -36.93
N LEU A 6 -19.95 -64.71 -38.02
CA LEU A 6 -20.87 -63.79 -38.71
C LEU A 6 -21.28 -64.35 -40.07
N SER A 7 -22.54 -64.14 -40.45
CA SER A 7 -23.01 -64.53 -41.78
C SER A 7 -22.32 -63.71 -42.90
N PRO A 8 -22.15 -64.26 -44.11
CA PRO A 8 -21.56 -63.53 -45.24
C PRO A 8 -22.28 -62.22 -45.58
N ALA A 9 -23.60 -62.15 -45.33
CA ALA A 9 -24.39 -60.95 -45.51
C ALA A 9 -24.00 -59.84 -44.51
N ILE A 10 -23.85 -60.19 -43.22
CA ILE A 10 -23.38 -59.26 -42.18
C ILE A 10 -21.97 -58.77 -42.51
N ILE A 11 -21.07 -59.68 -42.88
CA ILE A 11 -19.68 -59.34 -43.26
C ILE A 11 -19.68 -58.32 -44.40
N ARG A 12 -20.43 -58.57 -45.48
CA ARG A 12 -20.52 -57.65 -46.63
C ARG A 12 -21.05 -56.27 -46.22
N MET A 13 -22.07 -56.22 -45.36
CA MET A 13 -22.70 -54.98 -44.95
C MET A 13 -21.85 -54.17 -43.97
N LEU A 14 -21.02 -54.80 -43.13
CA LEU A 14 -20.04 -54.11 -42.28
C LEU A 14 -18.93 -53.42 -43.10
N HIS A 15 -18.60 -53.96 -44.28
CA HIS A 15 -17.61 -53.38 -45.19
C HIS A 15 -18.18 -52.27 -46.09
N ASP A 16 -19.50 -52.05 -46.06
CA ASP A 16 -20.18 -51.11 -46.94
C ASP A 16 -19.73 -49.67 -46.66
N LYS A 17 -19.75 -48.82 -47.69
CA LYS A 17 -19.40 -47.39 -47.59
C LYS A 17 -20.49 -46.59 -46.88
N LEU A 18 -21.76 -46.99 -47.02
CA LEU A 18 -22.92 -46.31 -46.44
C LEU A 18 -23.10 -46.65 -44.95
N TYR A 19 -23.26 -45.63 -44.12
CA TYR A 19 -23.52 -45.81 -42.68
C TYR A 19 -24.79 -46.62 -42.42
N GLU A 20 -25.89 -46.34 -43.13
CA GLU A 20 -27.16 -47.07 -42.97
C GLU A 20 -27.02 -48.58 -43.22
N ARG A 21 -26.18 -48.98 -44.18
CA ARG A 21 -25.92 -50.41 -44.44
C ARG A 21 -25.16 -51.07 -43.30
N ARG A 22 -24.15 -50.38 -42.75
CA ARG A 22 -23.41 -50.85 -41.56
C ARG A 22 -24.32 -50.92 -40.33
N LYS A 23 -25.23 -49.97 -40.16
CA LYS A 23 -26.21 -49.94 -39.07
C LYS A 23 -27.16 -51.14 -39.11
N VAL A 24 -27.64 -51.52 -40.29
CA VAL A 24 -28.46 -52.75 -40.42
C VAL A 24 -27.65 -53.99 -40.05
N ALA A 25 -26.36 -54.07 -40.42
CA ALA A 25 -25.50 -55.17 -40.00
C ALA A 25 -25.30 -55.21 -38.47
N ALA A 26 -25.14 -54.04 -37.85
CA ALA A 26 -25.02 -53.89 -36.41
C ALA A 26 -26.28 -54.37 -35.67
N LEU A 27 -27.48 -54.06 -36.18
CA LEU A 27 -28.75 -54.55 -35.62
C LEU A 27 -28.87 -56.08 -35.69
N GLU A 28 -28.35 -56.72 -36.73
CA GLU A 28 -28.33 -58.19 -36.81
C GLU A 28 -27.29 -58.80 -35.86
N ILE A 29 -26.12 -58.18 -35.71
CA ILE A 29 -25.14 -58.56 -34.66
C ILE A 29 -25.77 -58.43 -33.28
N GLU A 30 -26.52 -57.35 -33.03
CA GLU A 30 -27.20 -57.12 -31.76
C GLU A 30 -28.18 -58.27 -31.44
N LYS A 31 -29.03 -58.66 -32.41
CA LYS A 31 -29.96 -59.79 -32.26
C LYS A 31 -29.22 -61.10 -31.99
N GLN A 32 -28.14 -61.36 -32.73
CA GLN A 32 -27.36 -62.59 -32.62
C GLN A 32 -26.68 -62.70 -31.25
N VAL A 33 -26.00 -61.64 -30.80
CA VAL A 33 -25.34 -61.59 -29.48
C VAL A 33 -26.37 -61.65 -28.35
N ARG A 34 -27.56 -61.07 -28.51
CA ARG A 34 -28.65 -61.17 -27.53
C ARG A 34 -29.16 -62.61 -27.40
N SER A 35 -29.26 -63.35 -28.50
CA SER A 35 -29.58 -64.80 -28.45
C SER A 35 -28.52 -65.56 -27.66
N TYR A 36 -27.23 -65.32 -27.96
CA TYR A 36 -26.13 -65.97 -27.26
C TYR A 36 -26.09 -65.63 -25.77
N ALA A 37 -26.39 -64.37 -25.41
CA ALA A 37 -26.48 -63.96 -24.00
C ALA A 37 -27.61 -64.70 -23.27
N ASN A 38 -28.78 -64.83 -23.91
CA ASN A 38 -29.93 -65.56 -23.35
C ASN A 38 -29.68 -67.07 -23.23
N GLU A 39 -28.86 -67.65 -24.12
CA GLU A 39 -28.48 -69.06 -24.12
C GLU A 39 -27.29 -69.38 -23.19
N GLY A 40 -26.62 -68.36 -22.63
CA GLY A 40 -25.40 -68.55 -21.83
C GLY A 40 -24.16 -68.89 -22.66
N SER A 41 -24.20 -68.65 -23.97
CA SER A 41 -23.16 -68.99 -24.96
C SER A 41 -21.98 -68.00 -24.93
N SER A 42 -21.22 -68.00 -23.83
CA SER A 42 -20.11 -67.05 -23.56
C SER A 42 -18.96 -67.13 -24.57
N ILE A 43 -18.66 -68.32 -25.09
CA ILE A 43 -17.58 -68.52 -26.08
C ILE A 43 -17.92 -67.80 -27.38
N GLN A 44 -19.14 -67.94 -27.89
CA GLN A 44 -19.59 -67.32 -29.14
C GLN A 44 -19.61 -65.79 -29.02
N ILE A 45 -19.97 -65.26 -27.84
CA ILE A 45 -19.88 -63.82 -27.55
C ILE A 45 -18.43 -63.35 -27.61
N GLN A 46 -17.53 -64.04 -26.89
CA GLN A 46 -16.11 -63.69 -26.86
C GLN A 46 -15.49 -63.75 -28.25
N GLU A 47 -15.80 -64.77 -29.05
CA GLU A 47 -15.34 -64.92 -30.43
C GLU A 47 -15.86 -63.78 -31.32
N THR A 48 -17.14 -63.41 -31.19
CA THR A 48 -17.74 -62.29 -31.95
C THR A 48 -17.06 -60.96 -31.60
N VAL A 49 -16.89 -60.67 -30.30
CA VAL A 49 -16.21 -59.47 -29.83
C VAL A 49 -14.75 -59.46 -30.30
N THR A 50 -14.05 -60.59 -30.20
CA THR A 50 -12.64 -60.70 -30.62
C THR A 50 -12.47 -60.50 -32.13
N LEU A 51 -13.38 -61.06 -32.94
CA LEU A 51 -13.41 -60.87 -34.38
C LEU A 51 -13.58 -59.39 -34.74
N LEU A 52 -14.56 -58.71 -34.14
CA LEU A 52 -14.80 -57.29 -34.39
C LEU A 52 -13.63 -56.42 -33.88
N ALA A 53 -13.09 -56.74 -32.71
CA ALA A 53 -11.97 -56.04 -32.10
C ALA A 53 -10.69 -56.18 -32.95
N ARG A 54 -10.27 -57.38 -33.31
CA ARG A 54 -8.99 -57.61 -33.98
C ARG A 54 -9.06 -57.46 -35.48
N ASP A 55 -10.02 -58.11 -36.13
CA ASP A 55 -10.01 -58.24 -37.58
C ASP A 55 -10.67 -57.03 -38.26
N TYR A 56 -11.61 -56.36 -37.57
CA TYR A 56 -12.27 -55.17 -38.09
C TYR A 56 -11.62 -53.87 -37.61
N THR A 57 -11.49 -53.60 -36.30
CA THR A 57 -10.99 -52.28 -35.86
C THR A 57 -9.53 -52.00 -36.23
N LEU A 58 -8.71 -53.04 -36.39
CA LEU A 58 -7.31 -52.93 -36.83
C LEU A 58 -7.13 -53.15 -38.34
N SER A 59 -8.22 -53.29 -39.10
CA SER A 59 -8.18 -53.50 -40.55
C SER A 59 -7.54 -52.33 -41.29
N GLN A 60 -6.83 -52.61 -42.38
CA GLN A 60 -6.33 -51.56 -43.29
C GLN A 60 -7.48 -50.86 -44.04
N ASN A 61 -8.66 -51.48 -44.13
CA ASN A 61 -9.81 -50.90 -44.80
C ASN A 61 -10.59 -49.96 -43.84
N PRO A 62 -10.71 -48.65 -44.16
CA PRO A 62 -11.42 -47.69 -43.31
C PRO A 62 -12.90 -48.05 -43.05
N ASN A 63 -13.58 -48.68 -44.01
CA ASN A 63 -14.98 -49.07 -43.84
C ASN A 63 -15.12 -50.27 -42.90
N SER A 64 -14.20 -51.24 -42.98
CA SER A 64 -14.12 -52.35 -42.03
C SER A 64 -13.90 -51.85 -40.62
N ARG A 65 -13.00 -50.88 -40.41
CA ARG A 65 -12.78 -50.28 -39.09
C ARG A 65 -14.04 -49.62 -38.54
N LYS A 66 -14.77 -48.85 -39.37
CA LYS A 66 -16.08 -48.26 -39.02
C LYS A 66 -17.13 -49.32 -38.71
N GLY A 67 -17.14 -50.42 -39.46
CA GLY A 67 -17.98 -51.60 -39.21
C GLY A 67 -17.65 -52.28 -37.88
N GLY A 68 -16.36 -52.42 -37.54
CA GLY A 68 -15.91 -52.95 -36.26
C GLY A 68 -16.41 -52.12 -35.08
N LEU A 69 -16.26 -50.79 -35.16
CA LEU A 69 -16.71 -49.86 -34.12
C LEU A 69 -18.23 -49.98 -33.84
N ILE A 70 -19.07 -49.86 -34.88
CA ILE A 70 -20.52 -49.98 -34.73
C ILE A 70 -20.95 -51.40 -34.31
N GLY A 71 -20.21 -52.42 -34.74
CA GLY A 71 -20.43 -53.80 -34.33
C GLY A 71 -20.15 -54.01 -32.83
N LEU A 72 -19.02 -53.50 -32.31
CA LEU A 72 -18.69 -53.57 -30.88
C LEU A 72 -19.74 -52.84 -30.03
N ALA A 73 -20.19 -51.66 -30.48
CA ALA A 73 -21.29 -50.94 -29.83
C ALA A 73 -22.59 -51.77 -29.81
N ALA A 74 -22.93 -52.45 -30.90
CA ALA A 74 -24.07 -53.35 -30.96
C ALA A 74 -23.94 -54.57 -30.03
N CYS A 75 -22.74 -55.14 -29.91
CA CYS A 75 -22.47 -56.20 -28.92
C CYS A 75 -22.74 -55.69 -27.50
N ALA A 76 -22.28 -54.49 -27.15
CA ALA A 76 -22.54 -53.89 -25.84
C ALA A 76 -24.05 -53.71 -25.58
N ILE A 77 -24.79 -53.15 -26.54
CA ILE A 77 -26.26 -52.99 -26.45
C ILE A 77 -26.99 -54.33 -26.30
N ALA A 78 -26.50 -55.37 -26.97
CA ALA A 78 -27.08 -56.71 -26.89
C ALA A 78 -26.87 -57.37 -25.52
N LEU A 79 -25.68 -57.21 -24.94
CA LEU A 79 -25.34 -57.78 -23.63
C LEU A 79 -26.13 -57.13 -22.49
N GLY A 80 -26.43 -55.83 -22.61
CA GLY A 80 -27.11 -55.06 -21.57
C GLY A 80 -26.26 -54.91 -20.30
N SER A 81 -26.77 -54.17 -19.31
CA SER A 81 -26.02 -53.89 -18.08
C SER A 81 -25.74 -55.14 -17.24
N GLN A 82 -26.52 -56.21 -17.41
CA GLN A 82 -26.39 -57.44 -16.60
C GLN A 82 -25.25 -58.36 -17.07
N ASN A 83 -24.94 -58.38 -18.37
CA ASN A 83 -23.99 -59.35 -18.95
C ASN A 83 -22.74 -58.71 -19.56
N ILE A 84 -22.63 -57.38 -19.57
CA ILE A 84 -21.53 -56.67 -20.26
C ILE A 84 -20.19 -56.75 -19.52
N GLN A 85 -20.20 -56.84 -18.19
CA GLN A 85 -19.02 -56.70 -17.34
C GLN A 85 -17.84 -57.61 -17.75
N PRO A 86 -18.00 -58.92 -18.05
CA PRO A 86 -16.89 -59.80 -18.42
C PRO A 86 -16.23 -59.43 -19.76
N TYR A 87 -16.96 -58.74 -20.64
CA TYR A 87 -16.52 -58.40 -22.00
C TYR A 87 -16.08 -56.94 -22.11
N LEU A 88 -16.28 -56.13 -21.07
CA LEU A 88 -16.14 -54.68 -21.13
C LEU A 88 -14.73 -54.23 -21.53
N GLU A 89 -13.68 -54.89 -21.02
CA GLU A 89 -12.29 -54.61 -21.41
C GLU A 89 -12.07 -54.83 -22.92
N SER A 90 -12.59 -55.96 -23.42
CA SER A 90 -12.46 -56.36 -24.83
C SER A 90 -13.29 -55.47 -25.76
N LEU A 91 -14.36 -54.86 -25.25
CA LEU A 91 -15.18 -53.88 -25.97
C LEU A 91 -14.54 -52.49 -25.98
N LEU A 92 -14.01 -52.03 -24.83
CA LEU A 92 -13.47 -50.67 -24.68
C LEU A 92 -12.10 -50.49 -25.36
N LYS A 93 -11.13 -51.36 -25.09
CA LYS A 93 -9.74 -51.16 -25.56
C LYS A 93 -9.60 -50.93 -27.07
N PRO A 94 -10.26 -51.69 -27.97
CA PRO A 94 -10.16 -51.46 -29.41
C PRO A 94 -10.74 -50.10 -29.84
N VAL A 95 -11.82 -49.67 -29.19
CA VAL A 95 -12.47 -48.39 -29.46
C VAL A 95 -11.62 -47.22 -28.94
N LEU A 96 -11.03 -47.37 -27.76
CA LEU A 96 -10.08 -46.39 -27.19
C LEU A 96 -8.88 -46.16 -28.11
N ILE A 97 -8.34 -47.21 -28.75
CA ILE A 97 -7.26 -47.08 -29.75
C ILE A 97 -7.75 -46.28 -30.97
N CYS A 98 -8.94 -46.60 -31.49
CA CYS A 98 -9.52 -45.90 -32.64
C CYS A 98 -9.81 -44.42 -32.38
N SER A 99 -9.95 -44.01 -31.11
CA SER A 99 -10.17 -42.60 -30.74
C SER A 99 -9.02 -41.67 -31.12
N SER A 100 -7.82 -42.21 -31.33
CA SER A 100 -6.62 -41.47 -31.74
C SER A 100 -6.25 -41.71 -33.21
N ASP A 101 -7.19 -42.18 -34.04
CA ASP A 101 -6.96 -42.44 -35.47
C ASP A 101 -6.70 -41.14 -36.26
N GLN A 102 -5.98 -41.24 -37.37
CA GLN A 102 -5.69 -40.10 -38.23
C GLN A 102 -6.96 -39.57 -38.95
N ASP A 103 -7.92 -40.43 -39.30
CA ASP A 103 -9.20 -40.03 -39.93
C ASP A 103 -10.16 -39.46 -38.88
N SER A 104 -10.58 -38.20 -39.03
CA SER A 104 -11.53 -37.58 -38.09
C SER A 104 -12.87 -38.31 -38.02
N ARG A 105 -13.30 -38.93 -39.12
CA ARG A 105 -14.53 -39.76 -39.11
C ARG A 105 -14.36 -41.01 -38.26
N MET A 106 -13.17 -41.62 -38.25
CA MET A 106 -12.89 -42.75 -37.36
C MET A 106 -12.97 -42.33 -35.90
N ARG A 107 -12.37 -41.19 -35.55
CA ARG A 107 -12.45 -40.63 -34.19
C ARG A 107 -13.90 -40.32 -33.79
N TYR A 108 -14.70 -39.74 -34.68
CA TYR A 108 -16.13 -39.51 -34.46
C TYR A 108 -16.91 -40.81 -34.17
N PHE A 109 -16.72 -41.86 -35.01
CA PHE A 109 -17.38 -43.14 -34.78
C PHE A 109 -16.87 -43.85 -33.52
N ALA A 110 -15.62 -43.60 -33.11
CA ALA A 110 -15.10 -44.07 -31.84
C ALA A 110 -15.84 -43.38 -30.68
N CYS A 111 -16.08 -42.06 -30.73
CA CYS A 111 -16.90 -41.35 -29.75
C CYS A 111 -18.31 -41.97 -29.63
N GLU A 112 -18.98 -42.19 -30.76
CA GLU A 112 -20.34 -42.78 -30.81
C GLU A 112 -20.35 -44.20 -30.22
N SER A 113 -19.32 -44.99 -30.51
CA SER A 113 -19.20 -46.35 -30.00
C SER A 113 -18.91 -46.36 -28.50
N LEU A 114 -17.99 -45.51 -28.01
CA LEU A 114 -17.72 -45.33 -26.59
C LEU A 114 -18.99 -44.89 -25.86
N TYR A 115 -19.73 -43.90 -26.38
CA TYR A 115 -20.99 -43.47 -25.80
C TYR A 115 -21.97 -44.63 -25.62
N ASN A 116 -22.16 -45.45 -26.65
CA ASN A 116 -23.08 -46.60 -26.57
C ASN A 116 -22.60 -47.67 -25.58
N ILE A 117 -21.30 -47.97 -25.54
CA ILE A 117 -20.74 -48.93 -24.58
C ILE A 117 -20.93 -48.40 -23.15
N VAL A 118 -20.46 -47.19 -22.87
CA VAL A 118 -20.54 -46.53 -21.55
C VAL A 118 -21.98 -46.35 -21.09
N LYS A 119 -22.91 -46.06 -22.02
CA LYS A 119 -24.34 -45.93 -21.73
C LYS A 119 -24.93 -47.22 -21.17
N VAL A 120 -24.46 -48.37 -21.64
CA VAL A 120 -24.92 -49.69 -21.21
C VAL A 120 -24.20 -50.13 -19.93
N SER A 121 -22.88 -49.96 -19.85
CA SER A 121 -22.09 -50.41 -18.68
C SER A 121 -22.22 -49.52 -17.44
N ARG A 122 -22.59 -48.23 -17.58
CA ARG A 122 -22.78 -47.30 -16.46
C ARG A 122 -21.62 -47.38 -15.45
N SER A 123 -21.89 -47.71 -14.18
CA SER A 123 -20.88 -47.81 -13.11
C SER A 123 -19.77 -48.83 -13.37
N ASP A 124 -20.03 -49.88 -14.15
CA ASP A 124 -19.03 -50.91 -14.48
C ASP A 124 -17.88 -50.34 -15.34
N THR A 125 -18.08 -49.15 -15.88
CA THR A 125 -17.09 -48.40 -16.67
C THR A 125 -15.99 -47.77 -15.81
N LEU A 126 -16.26 -47.50 -14.53
CA LEU A 126 -15.37 -46.71 -13.67
C LEU A 126 -13.95 -47.28 -13.48
N PRO A 127 -13.70 -48.60 -13.49
CA PRO A 127 -12.34 -49.14 -13.52
C PRO A 127 -11.49 -48.64 -14.70
N TYR A 128 -12.12 -48.24 -15.81
CA TYR A 128 -11.48 -47.72 -17.01
C TYR A 128 -11.57 -46.18 -17.11
N PHE A 129 -11.98 -45.51 -16.03
CA PHE A 129 -12.25 -44.07 -16.04
C PHE A 129 -11.05 -43.25 -16.51
N ASN A 130 -9.85 -43.54 -16.03
CA ASN A 130 -8.65 -42.79 -16.41
C ASN A 130 -8.38 -42.85 -17.93
N GLU A 131 -8.47 -44.03 -18.54
CA GLU A 131 -8.29 -44.20 -19.99
C GLU A 131 -9.38 -43.47 -20.79
N LEU A 132 -10.63 -43.54 -20.32
CA LEU A 132 -11.76 -42.85 -20.93
C LEU A 132 -11.64 -41.34 -20.82
N PHE A 133 -11.25 -40.83 -19.65
CA PHE A 133 -11.04 -39.41 -19.40
C PHE A 133 -9.91 -38.85 -20.28
N ASP A 134 -8.82 -39.60 -20.46
CA ASP A 134 -7.69 -39.24 -21.32
C ASP A 134 -8.10 -39.11 -22.78
N VAL A 135 -8.83 -40.10 -23.27
CA VAL A 135 -9.38 -40.11 -24.63
C VAL A 135 -10.37 -38.97 -24.80
N LEU A 136 -11.29 -38.80 -23.86
CA LEU A 136 -12.30 -37.76 -23.90
C LEU A 136 -11.69 -36.35 -23.87
N SER A 137 -10.62 -36.13 -23.10
CA SER A 137 -9.88 -34.86 -23.08
C SER A 137 -9.24 -34.53 -24.43
N LYS A 138 -8.76 -35.54 -25.16
CA LYS A 138 -8.23 -35.38 -26.53
C LYS A 138 -9.36 -35.11 -27.53
N LEU A 139 -10.46 -35.85 -27.44
CA LEU A 139 -11.61 -35.71 -28.34
C LEU A 139 -12.34 -34.36 -28.18
N SER A 140 -12.46 -33.87 -26.95
CA SER A 140 -13.06 -32.56 -26.65
C SER A 140 -12.18 -31.39 -27.11
N SER A 141 -10.89 -31.66 -27.37
CA SER A 141 -9.92 -30.72 -27.94
C SER A 141 -9.49 -31.06 -29.38
N ASP A 142 -10.27 -31.87 -30.09
CA ASP A 142 -9.97 -32.31 -31.45
C ASP A 142 -9.98 -31.13 -32.45
N PRO A 143 -9.09 -31.13 -33.47
CA PRO A 143 -9.14 -30.13 -34.54
C PRO A 143 -10.43 -30.16 -35.36
N ASP A 144 -11.12 -31.30 -35.47
CA ASP A 144 -12.38 -31.44 -36.20
C ASP A 144 -13.58 -31.12 -35.29
N THR A 145 -14.37 -30.13 -35.69
CA THR A 145 -15.56 -29.70 -34.92
C THR A 145 -16.60 -30.81 -34.76
N ASN A 146 -16.77 -31.71 -35.73
CA ASN A 146 -17.73 -32.79 -35.61
C ASN A 146 -17.30 -33.79 -34.54
N VAL A 147 -15.99 -34.07 -34.44
CA VAL A 147 -15.45 -34.95 -33.40
C VAL A 147 -15.66 -34.34 -32.02
N ARG A 148 -15.38 -33.03 -31.87
CA ARG A 148 -15.64 -32.30 -30.62
C ARG A 148 -17.11 -32.39 -30.22
N ASN A 149 -18.03 -32.03 -31.13
CA ASN A 149 -19.47 -32.11 -30.88
C ASN A 149 -19.93 -33.54 -30.57
N GLY A 150 -19.37 -34.54 -31.26
CA GLY A 150 -19.66 -35.96 -31.01
C GLY A 150 -19.19 -36.45 -29.63
N SER A 151 -18.15 -35.83 -29.07
CA SER A 151 -17.63 -36.18 -27.73
C SER A 151 -18.48 -35.62 -26.58
N GLU A 152 -19.30 -34.59 -26.80
CA GLU A 152 -20.09 -33.92 -25.75
C GLU A 152 -21.11 -34.86 -25.09
N LEU A 153 -21.72 -35.77 -25.85
CA LEU A 153 -22.68 -36.74 -25.31
C LEU A 153 -22.01 -37.76 -24.39
N LEU A 154 -20.80 -38.20 -24.75
CA LEU A 154 -19.99 -39.09 -23.92
C LEU A 154 -19.49 -38.37 -22.67
N ASP A 155 -19.07 -37.11 -22.81
CA ASP A 155 -18.62 -36.27 -21.69
C ASP A 155 -19.73 -36.07 -20.65
N ARG A 156 -20.92 -35.65 -21.08
CA ARG A 156 -22.07 -35.51 -20.18
C ARG A 156 -22.44 -36.83 -19.51
N LEU A 157 -22.49 -37.92 -20.28
CA LEU A 157 -22.82 -39.25 -19.75
C LEU A 157 -21.81 -39.70 -18.69
N LEU A 158 -20.52 -39.48 -18.92
CA LEU A 158 -19.49 -39.88 -17.97
C LEU A 158 -19.56 -39.04 -16.69
N LYS A 159 -19.88 -37.74 -16.81
CA LYS A 159 -20.18 -36.87 -15.66
C LYS A 159 -21.36 -37.39 -14.86
N ASP A 160 -22.47 -37.73 -15.53
CA ASP A 160 -23.65 -38.30 -14.88
C ASP A 160 -23.33 -39.60 -14.12
N ILE A 161 -22.52 -40.48 -14.72
CA ILE A 161 -22.09 -41.74 -14.05
C ILE A 161 -21.24 -41.45 -12.81
N VAL A 162 -20.30 -40.50 -12.92
CA VAL A 162 -19.43 -40.11 -11.80
C VAL A 162 -20.23 -39.48 -10.66
N THR A 163 -21.18 -38.59 -10.95
CA THR A 163 -22.00 -37.93 -9.93
C THR A 163 -23.02 -38.87 -9.29
N GLU A 164 -23.53 -39.86 -10.03
CA GLU A 164 -24.48 -40.85 -9.52
C GLU A 164 -23.83 -42.01 -8.74
N THR A 165 -22.49 -42.18 -8.81
CA THR A 165 -21.80 -43.33 -8.20
C THR A 165 -21.02 -42.94 -6.94
N PRO A 166 -21.52 -43.25 -5.73
CA PRO A 166 -20.88 -42.85 -4.47
C PRO A 166 -19.48 -43.47 -4.24
N ALA A 167 -19.20 -44.60 -4.88
CA ALA A 167 -17.94 -45.32 -4.73
C ALA A 167 -16.81 -44.75 -5.60
N PHE A 168 -17.07 -43.73 -6.42
CA PHE A 168 -16.03 -43.14 -7.27
C PHE A 168 -15.00 -42.37 -6.41
N ASP A 169 -13.72 -42.68 -6.62
CA ASP A 169 -12.62 -42.03 -5.89
C ASP A 169 -12.36 -40.62 -6.47
N VAL A 170 -13.11 -39.65 -5.95
CA VAL A 170 -12.99 -38.27 -6.38
C VAL A 170 -11.66 -37.66 -5.96
N ALA A 171 -11.07 -38.10 -4.83
CA ALA A 171 -9.78 -37.59 -4.39
C ALA A 171 -8.69 -37.95 -5.42
N ALA A 172 -8.64 -39.21 -5.87
CA ALA A 172 -7.74 -39.63 -6.94
C ALA A 172 -8.00 -38.87 -8.25
N PHE A 173 -9.27 -38.59 -8.58
CA PHE A 173 -9.60 -37.83 -9.78
C PHE A 173 -9.16 -36.36 -9.70
N VAL A 174 -9.31 -35.70 -8.55
CA VAL A 174 -8.84 -34.32 -8.38
C VAL A 174 -7.31 -34.23 -8.51
N LEU A 175 -6.56 -35.24 -8.04
CA LEU A 175 -5.12 -35.34 -8.28
C LEU A 175 -4.79 -35.46 -9.77
N LEU A 176 -5.56 -36.24 -10.53
CA LEU A 176 -5.42 -36.32 -12.00
C LEU A 176 -5.68 -34.96 -12.68
N LEU A 177 -6.68 -34.20 -12.21
CA LEU A 177 -6.96 -32.87 -12.73
C LEU A 177 -5.81 -31.89 -12.45
N ARG A 178 -5.25 -31.93 -11.24
CA ARG A 178 -4.11 -31.10 -10.82
C ARG A 178 -2.93 -31.19 -11.79
N GLU A 179 -2.57 -32.40 -12.22
CA GLU A 179 -1.46 -32.62 -13.15
C GLU A 179 -1.71 -32.01 -14.54
N ARG A 180 -2.98 -31.75 -14.90
CA ARG A 180 -3.39 -31.36 -16.26
C ARG A 180 -3.77 -29.89 -16.41
N PHE A 181 -4.10 -29.21 -15.31
CA PHE A 181 -4.56 -27.82 -15.36
C PHE A 181 -3.52 -26.82 -15.90
N TYR A 182 -2.23 -27.15 -15.89
CA TYR A 182 -1.17 -26.32 -16.48
C TYR A 182 -1.12 -26.31 -18.01
N THR A 183 -2.02 -27.05 -18.69
CA THR A 183 -2.12 -27.02 -20.15
C THR A 183 -2.37 -25.60 -20.70
N LYS A 184 -1.84 -25.30 -21.89
CA LYS A 184 -2.05 -24.03 -22.60
C LYS A 184 -3.10 -24.13 -23.71
N LYS A 185 -3.67 -25.32 -23.93
CA LYS A 185 -4.65 -25.55 -24.99
C LYS A 185 -6.04 -25.08 -24.55
N PRO A 186 -6.70 -24.11 -25.22
CA PRO A 186 -7.98 -23.55 -24.76
C PRO A 186 -9.08 -24.60 -24.62
N HIS A 187 -9.26 -25.49 -25.60
CA HIS A 187 -10.29 -26.53 -25.50
C HIS A 187 -10.06 -27.50 -24.35
N THR A 188 -8.81 -27.88 -24.09
CA THR A 188 -8.45 -28.72 -22.94
C THR A 188 -8.70 -27.98 -21.62
N ARG A 189 -8.37 -26.69 -21.53
CA ARG A 189 -8.70 -25.86 -20.35
C ARG A 189 -10.20 -25.81 -20.09
N ARG A 190 -11.00 -25.54 -21.14
CA ARG A 190 -12.47 -25.55 -21.05
C ARG A 190 -12.98 -26.88 -20.51
N PHE A 191 -12.50 -27.98 -21.07
CA PHE A 191 -12.86 -29.33 -20.63
C PHE A 191 -12.54 -29.57 -19.15
N LEU A 192 -11.32 -29.28 -18.72
CA LEU A 192 -10.89 -29.51 -17.33
C LEU A 192 -11.68 -28.65 -16.33
N VAL A 193 -11.93 -27.38 -16.66
CA VAL A 193 -12.73 -26.47 -15.81
C VAL A 193 -14.17 -26.99 -15.69
N GLN A 194 -14.77 -27.48 -16.77
CA GLN A 194 -16.12 -28.07 -16.71
C GLN A 194 -16.19 -29.32 -15.83
N TRP A 195 -15.16 -30.17 -15.84
CA TRP A 195 -15.09 -31.34 -14.96
C TRP A 195 -14.94 -30.94 -13.49
N LEU A 196 -14.15 -29.92 -13.17
CA LEU A 196 -14.06 -29.43 -11.81
C LEU A 196 -15.37 -28.78 -11.34
N ILE A 197 -16.09 -28.04 -12.19
CA ILE A 197 -17.45 -27.54 -11.86
C ILE A 197 -18.39 -28.72 -11.55
N CYS A 198 -18.32 -29.80 -12.33
CA CYS A 198 -19.11 -31.00 -12.08
C CYS A 198 -18.80 -31.61 -10.70
N ILE A 199 -17.52 -31.71 -10.32
CA ILE A 199 -17.13 -32.18 -8.98
C ILE A 199 -17.65 -31.24 -7.89
N MET A 200 -17.54 -29.93 -8.10
CA MET A 200 -18.00 -28.91 -7.15
C MET A 200 -19.51 -28.93 -6.91
N SER A 201 -20.28 -29.49 -7.84
CA SER A 201 -21.73 -29.65 -7.71
C SER A 201 -22.17 -30.84 -6.84
N ILE A 202 -21.24 -31.73 -6.47
CA ILE A 202 -21.52 -32.90 -5.62
C ILE A 202 -21.45 -32.45 -4.14
N PRO A 203 -22.58 -32.44 -3.39
CA PRO A 203 -22.64 -31.86 -2.04
C PRO A 203 -21.78 -32.58 -1.00
N GLU A 204 -21.57 -33.89 -1.15
CA GLU A 204 -20.82 -34.72 -0.20
C GLU A 204 -19.30 -34.49 -0.26
N ILE A 205 -18.82 -33.79 -1.30
CA ILE A 205 -17.40 -33.63 -1.57
C ILE A 205 -16.90 -32.29 -1.02
N ASP A 206 -15.93 -32.37 -0.11
CA ASP A 206 -15.24 -31.18 0.36
C ASP A 206 -14.19 -30.71 -0.67
N THR A 207 -14.65 -29.91 -1.64
CA THR A 207 -13.77 -29.36 -2.68
C THR A 207 -12.73 -28.36 -2.15
N LEU A 208 -12.93 -27.79 -0.94
CA LEU A 208 -11.97 -26.86 -0.35
C LEU A 208 -10.69 -27.57 0.07
N ALA A 209 -10.77 -28.85 0.42
CA ALA A 209 -9.60 -29.67 0.78
C ALA A 209 -8.55 -29.75 -0.36
N PHE A 210 -8.99 -29.63 -1.62
CA PHE A 210 -8.11 -29.69 -2.79
C PHE A 210 -7.71 -28.32 -3.33
N LEU A 211 -8.34 -27.24 -2.85
CA LEU A 211 -8.20 -25.91 -3.44
C LEU A 211 -6.75 -25.42 -3.45
N ARG A 212 -6.00 -25.67 -2.36
CA ARG A 212 -4.58 -25.29 -2.25
C ARG A 212 -3.75 -25.75 -3.45
N GLU A 213 -4.01 -26.97 -3.93
CA GLU A 213 -3.22 -27.58 -5.00
C GLU A 213 -3.65 -27.14 -6.39
N LEU A 214 -4.88 -26.64 -6.52
CA LEU A 214 -5.49 -26.24 -7.78
C LEU A 214 -5.40 -24.73 -8.03
N LEU A 215 -5.34 -23.93 -6.96
CA LEU A 215 -5.54 -22.48 -7.00
C LEU A 215 -4.63 -21.76 -8.00
N ASP A 216 -3.33 -22.10 -7.99
CA ASP A 216 -2.36 -21.49 -8.90
C ASP A 216 -2.72 -21.74 -10.37
N ALA A 217 -3.00 -23.00 -10.72
CA ALA A 217 -3.34 -23.38 -12.08
C ALA A 217 -4.68 -22.76 -12.54
N LEU A 218 -5.64 -22.60 -11.63
CA LEU A 218 -6.91 -21.92 -11.92
C LEU A 218 -6.70 -20.43 -12.22
N PHE A 219 -5.84 -19.72 -11.48
CA PHE A 219 -5.47 -18.35 -11.81
C PHE A 219 -4.79 -18.25 -13.18
N LEU A 220 -3.94 -19.22 -13.55
CA LEU A 220 -3.32 -19.26 -14.88
C LEU A 220 -4.34 -19.52 -16.02
N ILE A 221 -5.43 -20.23 -15.75
CA ILE A 221 -6.52 -20.44 -16.70
C ILE A 221 -7.42 -19.21 -16.80
N LEU A 222 -7.57 -18.44 -15.72
CA LEU A 222 -8.32 -17.19 -15.72
C LEU A 222 -7.77 -16.18 -16.75
N GLY A 223 -6.47 -16.21 -17.03
CA GLY A 223 -5.81 -15.42 -18.08
C GLY A 223 -5.91 -15.98 -19.50
N ASP A 224 -6.80 -16.95 -19.76
CA ASP A 224 -6.97 -17.50 -21.11
C ASP A 224 -7.45 -16.44 -22.12
N SER A 225 -7.07 -16.56 -23.40
CA SER A 225 -7.49 -15.62 -24.44
C SER A 225 -8.99 -15.72 -24.77
N SER A 226 -9.63 -16.87 -24.51
CA SER A 226 -11.05 -17.08 -24.72
C SER A 226 -11.91 -16.46 -23.61
N LYS A 227 -12.80 -15.53 -23.99
CA LYS A 227 -13.77 -14.90 -23.07
C LYS A 227 -14.66 -15.92 -22.36
N GLU A 228 -15.06 -16.98 -23.05
CA GLU A 228 -15.91 -18.04 -22.49
C GLU A 228 -15.18 -18.76 -21.34
N ILE A 229 -13.91 -19.13 -21.56
CA ILE A 229 -13.09 -19.82 -20.56
C ILE A 229 -12.85 -18.91 -19.37
N ARG A 230 -12.54 -17.63 -19.61
CA ARG A 230 -12.37 -16.65 -18.53
C ARG A 230 -13.61 -16.53 -17.67
N ASN A 231 -14.79 -16.35 -18.27
CA ASN A 231 -16.05 -16.23 -17.53
C ASN A 231 -16.37 -17.50 -16.73
N MET A 232 -16.15 -18.67 -17.34
CA MET A 232 -16.39 -19.95 -16.66
C MET A 232 -15.44 -20.15 -15.47
N CYS A 233 -14.15 -19.86 -15.65
CA CYS A 233 -13.15 -19.95 -14.57
C CYS A 233 -13.41 -18.91 -13.47
N GLN A 234 -13.80 -17.68 -13.83
CA GLN A 234 -14.15 -16.64 -12.87
C GLN A 234 -15.34 -17.04 -12.00
N ASN A 235 -16.40 -17.59 -12.61
CA ASN A 235 -17.58 -18.04 -11.89
C ASN A 235 -17.24 -19.17 -10.91
N MET A 236 -16.41 -20.12 -11.33
CA MET A 236 -15.90 -21.18 -10.46
C MET A 236 -15.09 -20.62 -9.27
N LEU A 237 -14.16 -19.70 -9.53
CA LEU A 237 -13.37 -19.07 -8.46
C LEU A 237 -14.28 -18.29 -7.49
N ASN A 238 -15.33 -17.63 -7.99
CA ASN A 238 -16.30 -16.95 -7.13
C ASN A 238 -17.08 -17.94 -6.26
N GLU A 239 -17.45 -19.11 -6.79
CA GLU A 239 -18.10 -20.17 -6.00
C GLU A 239 -17.19 -20.70 -4.89
N PHE A 240 -15.90 -20.92 -5.17
CA PHE A 240 -14.91 -21.24 -4.12
C PHE A 240 -14.85 -20.15 -3.05
N LEU A 241 -14.86 -18.87 -3.45
CA LEU A 241 -14.80 -17.75 -2.53
C LEU A 241 -16.05 -17.65 -1.63
N VAL A 242 -17.22 -18.00 -2.15
CA VAL A 242 -18.47 -18.14 -1.37
C VAL A 242 -18.32 -19.28 -0.36
N LYS A 243 -17.90 -20.47 -0.80
CA LYS A 243 -17.67 -21.65 0.08
C LYS A 243 -16.67 -21.37 1.21
N ILE A 244 -15.59 -20.61 0.92
CA ILE A 244 -14.62 -20.14 1.93
C ILE A 244 -15.29 -19.24 2.97
N GLY A 245 -16.21 -18.36 2.54
CA GLY A 245 -16.96 -17.48 3.44
C GLY A 245 -17.91 -18.24 4.36
N ASP A 246 -18.49 -19.33 3.89
CA ASP A 246 -19.41 -20.17 4.67
C ASP A 246 -18.68 -21.03 5.71
N THR A 247 -17.47 -21.51 5.39
CA THR A 247 -16.71 -22.45 6.24
C THR A 247 -15.22 -22.09 6.40
N PRO A 248 -14.89 -20.90 6.91
CA PRO A 248 -13.51 -20.40 6.94
C PRO A 248 -12.56 -21.24 7.81
N GLN A 249 -13.07 -21.97 8.81
CA GLN A 249 -12.21 -22.76 9.71
C GLN A 249 -11.55 -23.97 9.03
N ARG A 250 -12.05 -24.39 7.87
CA ARG A 250 -11.53 -25.55 7.11
C ARG A 250 -10.51 -25.17 6.03
N VAL A 251 -10.22 -23.88 5.89
CA VAL A 251 -9.43 -23.35 4.78
C VAL A 251 -7.97 -23.18 5.19
N ASP A 252 -7.06 -23.76 4.42
CA ASP A 252 -5.61 -23.57 4.58
C ASP A 252 -5.16 -22.23 3.99
N PHE A 253 -5.42 -21.14 4.71
CA PHE A 253 -5.00 -19.80 4.30
C PHE A 253 -3.47 -19.68 4.17
N ASN A 254 -2.72 -20.30 5.09
CA ASN A 254 -1.25 -20.25 5.13
C ASN A 254 -0.62 -20.90 3.89
N GLY A 255 -1.17 -22.03 3.45
CA GLY A 255 -0.74 -22.73 2.24
C GLY A 255 -1.08 -22.00 0.95
N MET A 256 -2.09 -21.12 0.96
CA MET A 256 -2.60 -20.45 -0.25
C MET A 256 -2.20 -18.99 -0.39
N ILE A 257 -1.89 -18.28 0.70
CA ILE A 257 -1.66 -16.84 0.67
C ILE A 257 -0.53 -16.41 -0.26
N ASN A 258 0.57 -17.16 -0.31
CA ASN A 258 1.69 -16.86 -1.20
C ASN A 258 1.33 -17.02 -2.68
N ILE A 259 0.42 -17.95 -3.01
CA ILE A 259 -0.11 -18.12 -4.37
C ILE A 259 -0.92 -16.87 -4.74
N VAL A 260 -1.85 -16.45 -3.87
CA VAL A 260 -2.68 -15.26 -4.09
C VAL A 260 -1.82 -14.00 -4.22
N VAL A 261 -0.86 -13.79 -3.33
CA VAL A 261 0.09 -12.67 -3.37
C VAL A 261 0.89 -12.65 -4.68
N GLY A 262 1.34 -13.81 -5.16
CA GLY A 262 2.01 -13.94 -6.45
C GLY A 262 1.13 -13.46 -7.61
N HIS A 263 -0.13 -13.88 -7.65
CA HIS A 263 -1.08 -13.50 -8.72
C HIS A 263 -1.55 -12.03 -8.62
N CYS A 264 -1.48 -11.39 -7.45
CA CYS A 264 -1.67 -9.93 -7.35
C CYS A 264 -0.61 -9.14 -8.15
N GLN A 265 0.53 -9.73 -8.48
CA GLN A 265 1.55 -9.09 -9.34
C GLN A 265 1.38 -9.39 -10.83
N SER A 266 0.32 -10.09 -11.23
CA SER A 266 0.08 -10.42 -12.63
C SER A 266 -0.05 -9.16 -13.50
N PRO A 267 0.48 -9.16 -14.74
CA PRO A 267 0.22 -8.08 -15.69
C PRO A 267 -1.23 -8.09 -16.20
N ASP A 268 -1.94 -9.22 -16.11
CA ASP A 268 -3.34 -9.33 -16.49
C ASP A 268 -4.25 -8.72 -15.41
N THR A 269 -5.01 -7.70 -15.79
CA THR A 269 -5.89 -6.93 -14.89
C THR A 269 -6.99 -7.80 -14.26
N LEU A 270 -7.50 -8.82 -14.96
CA LEU A 270 -8.53 -9.72 -14.44
C LEU A 270 -7.94 -10.67 -13.38
N ILE A 271 -6.77 -11.25 -13.66
CA ILE A 271 -6.05 -12.07 -12.68
C ILE A 271 -5.72 -11.23 -11.44
N LYS A 272 -5.09 -10.06 -11.63
CA LYS A 272 -4.73 -9.15 -10.55
C LYS A 272 -5.95 -8.75 -9.71
N GLY A 273 -7.04 -8.34 -10.37
CA GLY A 273 -8.29 -7.95 -9.71
C GLY A 273 -8.89 -9.08 -8.88
N THR A 274 -8.97 -10.28 -9.45
CA THR A 274 -9.52 -11.46 -8.75
C THR A 274 -8.62 -11.88 -7.59
N ALA A 275 -7.30 -11.88 -7.78
CA ALA A 275 -6.35 -12.21 -6.72
C ALA A 275 -6.42 -11.20 -5.56
N LEU A 276 -6.58 -9.90 -5.84
CA LEU A 276 -6.76 -8.88 -4.79
C LEU A 276 -8.08 -9.00 -4.05
N GLU A 277 -9.15 -9.40 -4.73
CA GLU A 277 -10.42 -9.69 -4.08
C GLU A 277 -10.27 -10.88 -3.12
N TRP A 278 -9.61 -11.95 -3.57
CA TRP A 278 -9.26 -13.09 -2.72
C TRP A 278 -8.39 -12.67 -1.54
N LEU A 279 -7.35 -11.86 -1.77
CA LEU A 279 -6.47 -11.34 -0.72
C LEU A 279 -7.26 -10.58 0.34
N HIS A 280 -8.18 -9.70 -0.08
CA HIS A 280 -9.05 -8.96 0.83
C HIS A 280 -9.94 -9.89 1.66
N LYS A 281 -10.55 -10.91 1.05
CA LYS A 281 -11.36 -11.90 1.77
C LYS A 281 -10.51 -12.74 2.73
N PHE A 282 -9.30 -13.14 2.34
CA PHE A 282 -8.38 -13.89 3.18
C PHE A 282 -7.99 -13.09 4.43
N ILE A 283 -7.67 -11.80 4.28
CA ILE A 283 -7.41 -10.90 5.42
C ILE A 283 -8.62 -10.87 6.37
N LYS A 284 -9.84 -10.80 5.83
CA LYS A 284 -11.08 -10.75 6.64
C LYS A 284 -11.36 -12.07 7.37
N TYR A 285 -11.17 -13.22 6.71
CA TYR A 285 -11.57 -14.52 7.24
C TYR A 285 -10.47 -15.20 8.07
N ALA A 286 -9.21 -15.12 7.65
CA ALA A 286 -8.07 -15.69 8.36
C ALA A 286 -7.70 -14.87 9.61
N GLY A 287 -7.94 -13.56 9.57
CA GLY A 287 -7.60 -12.65 10.66
C GLY A 287 -6.09 -12.69 11.00
N PRO A 288 -5.70 -12.76 12.28
CA PRO A 288 -4.29 -12.71 12.70
C PRO A 288 -3.39 -13.80 12.11
N GLN A 289 -3.94 -14.93 11.65
CA GLN A 289 -3.16 -16.02 11.04
C GLN A 289 -2.40 -15.56 9.78
N ILE A 290 -2.85 -14.47 9.15
CA ILE A 290 -2.23 -13.94 7.93
C ILE A 290 -1.02 -13.04 8.20
N LEU A 291 -0.81 -12.60 9.44
CA LEU A 291 0.22 -11.61 9.80
C LEU A 291 1.67 -12.05 9.53
N PRO A 292 2.05 -13.35 9.65
CA PRO A 292 3.37 -13.81 9.22
C PRO A 292 3.69 -13.53 7.75
N PHE A 293 2.67 -13.35 6.90
CA PHE A 293 2.80 -13.05 5.48
C PHE A 293 2.63 -11.55 5.16
N ALA A 294 2.50 -10.69 6.18
CA ALA A 294 2.16 -9.28 5.99
C ALA A 294 3.10 -8.51 5.06
N SER A 295 4.40 -8.84 5.03
CA SER A 295 5.36 -8.18 4.13
C SER A 295 5.01 -8.40 2.66
N GLY A 296 4.72 -9.64 2.25
CA GLY A 296 4.30 -9.98 0.89
C GLY A 296 2.95 -9.36 0.54
N ILE A 297 2.00 -9.38 1.48
CA ILE A 297 0.66 -8.80 1.32
C ILE A 297 0.74 -7.28 1.12
N VAL A 298 1.47 -6.58 2.00
CA VAL A 298 1.68 -5.13 1.90
C VAL A 298 2.41 -4.79 0.61
N GLY A 299 3.44 -5.55 0.23
CA GLY A 299 4.11 -5.37 -1.06
C GLY A 299 3.15 -5.46 -2.24
N ALA A 300 2.26 -6.47 -2.24
CA ALA A 300 1.28 -6.65 -3.31
C ALA A 300 0.21 -5.55 -3.38
N ILE A 301 -0.24 -5.08 -2.23
CA ILE A 301 -1.18 -3.96 -2.12
C ILE A 301 -0.53 -2.67 -2.61
N LEU A 302 0.68 -2.35 -2.12
CA LEU A 302 1.39 -1.12 -2.47
C LEU A 302 1.79 -1.09 -3.95
N SER A 303 2.20 -2.22 -4.53
CA SER A 303 2.49 -2.31 -5.96
C SER A 303 1.27 -1.96 -6.81
N THR A 304 0.09 -2.41 -6.38
CA THR A 304 -1.17 -2.10 -7.05
C THR A 304 -1.55 -0.62 -6.88
N LEU A 305 -1.36 -0.05 -5.69
CA LEU A 305 -1.61 1.39 -5.45
C LEU A 305 -0.66 2.29 -6.26
N ALA A 306 0.52 1.78 -6.60
CA ALA A 306 1.52 2.47 -7.40
C ALA A 306 1.16 2.55 -8.88
N CYS A 307 0.32 1.64 -9.41
CA CYS A 307 -0.11 1.67 -10.80
C CYS A 307 -0.85 2.98 -11.15
N GLU A 308 -0.45 3.67 -12.22
CA GLU A 308 -1.06 4.95 -12.64
C GLU A 308 -2.15 4.80 -13.72
N GLU A 309 -2.26 3.61 -14.33
CA GLU A 309 -3.17 3.37 -15.45
C GLU A 309 -4.65 3.42 -15.05
N PRO A 310 -5.51 4.06 -15.86
CA PRO A 310 -6.93 4.26 -15.53
C PRO A 310 -7.73 2.95 -15.48
N GLU A 311 -7.33 1.94 -16.25
CA GLU A 311 -7.96 0.61 -16.30
C GLU A 311 -7.89 -0.11 -14.94
N HIS A 312 -6.92 0.26 -14.10
CA HIS A 312 -6.71 -0.31 -12.77
C HIS A 312 -7.57 0.34 -11.68
N LYS A 313 -8.47 1.29 -11.98
CA LYS A 313 -9.25 2.03 -10.97
C LYS A 313 -9.99 1.12 -9.97
N ASN A 314 -10.71 0.12 -10.46
CA ASN A 314 -11.47 -0.82 -9.61
C ASN A 314 -10.53 -1.66 -8.75
N VAL A 315 -9.43 -2.12 -9.34
CA VAL A 315 -8.40 -2.92 -8.69
C VAL A 315 -7.73 -2.14 -7.56
N LYS A 316 -7.46 -0.85 -7.77
CA LYS A 316 -6.92 0.06 -6.73
C LYS A 316 -7.89 0.26 -5.58
N GLU A 317 -9.19 0.31 -5.83
CA GLU A 317 -10.19 0.43 -4.75
C GLU A 317 -10.21 -0.83 -3.89
N THR A 318 -10.19 -2.01 -4.49
CA THR A 318 -10.05 -3.28 -3.76
C THR A 318 -8.74 -3.32 -2.96
N ALA A 319 -7.63 -2.83 -3.53
CA ALA A 319 -6.35 -2.74 -2.81
C ALA A 319 -6.42 -1.79 -1.60
N LYS A 320 -7.11 -0.64 -1.70
CA LYS A 320 -7.34 0.25 -0.54
C LYS A 320 -8.16 -0.43 0.55
N MET A 321 -9.22 -1.16 0.18
CA MET A 321 -10.04 -1.91 1.13
C MET A 321 -9.21 -3.01 1.83
N ALA A 322 -8.43 -3.77 1.06
CA ALA A 322 -7.50 -4.76 1.59
C ALA A 322 -6.49 -4.13 2.56
N ASN A 323 -5.92 -2.98 2.18
CA ASN A 323 -4.98 -2.22 3.02
C ASN A 323 -5.59 -1.85 4.37
N GLN A 324 -6.79 -1.27 4.35
CA GLN A 324 -7.49 -0.86 5.57
C GLN A 324 -7.85 -2.08 6.44
N SER A 325 -8.31 -3.17 5.83
CA SER A 325 -8.62 -4.41 6.54
C SER A 325 -7.38 -5.01 7.21
N LEU A 326 -6.22 -5.01 6.53
CA LEU A 326 -4.98 -5.52 7.09
C LEU A 326 -4.48 -4.65 8.25
N MET A 327 -4.51 -3.32 8.11
CA MET A 327 -4.13 -2.42 9.21
C MET A 327 -4.99 -2.65 10.45
N LYS A 328 -6.30 -2.87 10.28
CA LYS A 328 -7.23 -3.14 11.40
C LYS A 328 -6.94 -4.42 12.18
N LEU A 329 -6.26 -5.41 11.58
CA LEU A 329 -5.85 -6.62 12.30
C LEU A 329 -4.78 -6.34 13.36
N ILE A 330 -3.99 -5.29 13.15
CA ILE A 330 -2.95 -4.85 14.08
C ILE A 330 -3.57 -3.72 14.92
N GLY A 331 -4.13 -4.08 16.07
CA GLY A 331 -4.76 -3.14 17.00
C GLY A 331 -4.07 -3.11 18.37
N SER A 332 -4.62 -2.33 19.29
CA SER A 332 -3.97 -1.96 20.56
C SER A 332 -3.71 -3.12 21.53
N ASN A 333 -4.32 -4.28 21.28
CA ASN A 333 -4.13 -5.50 22.07
C ASN A 333 -3.12 -6.47 21.44
N TYR A 334 -2.37 -6.06 20.41
CA TYR A 334 -1.39 -6.92 19.74
C TYR A 334 -0.20 -7.24 20.67
N ASP A 335 0.45 -6.22 21.24
CA ASP A 335 1.62 -6.39 22.14
C ASP A 335 1.30 -7.21 23.42
N GLN A 336 0.04 -7.27 23.87
CA GLN A 336 -0.35 -8.05 25.06
C GLN A 336 -0.60 -9.54 24.75
N LYS A 337 -0.86 -9.89 23.49
CA LYS A 337 -1.16 -11.26 23.05
C LYS A 337 0.07 -12.03 22.53
N ASP A 338 1.18 -11.32 22.32
CA ASP A 338 2.40 -11.83 21.69
C ASP A 338 3.38 -12.52 22.66
N GLN A 339 3.00 -12.74 23.93
CA GLN A 339 3.85 -13.52 24.83
C GLN A 339 3.81 -15.04 24.57
N GLU A 340 2.91 -15.56 23.72
CA GLU A 340 2.78 -17.02 23.56
C GLU A 340 2.69 -17.64 22.15
N HIS A 341 2.45 -16.96 21.00
CA HIS A 341 2.22 -17.73 19.73
C HIS A 341 2.66 -17.12 18.38
N GLU A 342 2.79 -18.03 17.39
CA GLU A 342 3.26 -18.01 15.99
C GLU A 342 2.74 -16.91 15.03
N SER A 343 2.13 -15.83 15.53
CA SER A 343 1.53 -14.73 14.74
C SER A 343 2.39 -13.47 14.67
N SER A 344 3.71 -13.61 14.64
CA SER A 344 4.64 -12.47 14.64
C SER A 344 4.65 -11.73 13.30
N LEU A 345 4.54 -10.40 13.34
CA LEU A 345 4.73 -9.54 12.17
C LEU A 345 6.18 -9.59 11.66
N PRO A 346 6.41 -9.80 10.34
CA PRO A 346 7.74 -9.77 9.73
C PRO A 346 8.24 -8.32 9.55
N LEU A 347 8.50 -7.62 10.66
CA LEU A 347 8.81 -6.18 10.68
C LEU A 347 10.03 -5.83 9.84
N LYS A 348 11.07 -6.67 9.83
CA LYS A 348 12.28 -6.44 9.04
C LYS A 348 11.98 -6.41 7.54
N GLU A 349 11.22 -7.39 7.06
CA GLU A 349 10.82 -7.50 5.66
C GLU A 349 9.82 -6.39 5.30
N MET A 350 8.89 -6.05 6.20
CA MET A 350 7.96 -4.93 6.01
C MET A 350 8.69 -3.59 5.89
N VAL A 351 9.71 -3.34 6.72
CA VAL A 351 10.56 -2.14 6.63
C VAL A 351 11.25 -2.08 5.27
N SER A 352 11.76 -3.20 4.75
CA SER A 352 12.33 -3.24 3.40
C SER A 352 11.32 -2.83 2.33
N VAL A 353 10.08 -3.32 2.43
CA VAL A 353 8.98 -2.94 1.53
C VAL A 353 8.66 -1.45 1.66
N PHE A 354 8.58 -0.90 2.87
CA PHE A 354 8.34 0.53 3.08
C PHE A 354 9.40 1.40 2.43
N LYS A 355 10.70 1.08 2.64
CA LYS A 355 11.81 1.81 2.03
C LYS A 355 11.69 1.83 0.51
N GLN A 356 11.33 0.70 -0.11
CA GLN A 356 11.12 0.63 -1.56
C GLN A 356 9.98 1.54 -2.04
N TYR A 357 8.82 1.51 -1.37
CA TYR A 357 7.62 2.22 -1.85
C TYR A 357 7.52 3.69 -1.43
N LEU A 358 8.34 4.17 -0.49
CA LEU A 358 8.51 5.60 -0.21
C LEU A 358 9.03 6.39 -1.43
N TYR A 359 9.78 5.72 -2.33
CA TYR A 359 10.30 6.32 -3.57
C TYR A 359 9.36 6.17 -4.77
N SER A 360 8.13 5.70 -4.55
CA SER A 360 7.16 5.57 -5.64
C SER A 360 6.71 6.94 -6.17
N LYS A 361 6.44 7.03 -7.48
CA LYS A 361 5.88 8.24 -8.11
C LYS A 361 4.48 8.56 -7.59
N SER A 362 3.71 7.53 -7.23
CA SER A 362 2.34 7.61 -6.76
C SER A 362 2.25 8.23 -5.36
N THR A 363 1.71 9.45 -5.28
CA THR A 363 1.37 10.16 -4.02
C THR A 363 0.56 9.27 -3.07
N VAL A 364 -0.42 8.53 -3.59
CA VAL A 364 -1.27 7.63 -2.80
C VAL A 364 -0.46 6.51 -2.14
N THR A 365 0.55 5.99 -2.85
CA THR A 365 1.40 4.90 -2.34
C THR A 365 2.35 5.40 -1.27
N LYS A 366 3.00 6.55 -1.49
CA LYS A 366 3.81 7.23 -0.47
C LYS A 366 3.01 7.50 0.81
N CYS A 367 1.82 8.08 0.66
CA CYS A 367 0.90 8.30 1.79
C CYS A 367 0.49 6.99 2.48
N ALA A 368 0.25 5.91 1.75
CA ALA A 368 -0.09 4.62 2.33
C ALA A 368 1.07 4.03 3.16
N VAL A 369 2.30 4.13 2.68
CA VAL A 369 3.49 3.69 3.42
C VAL A 369 3.67 4.50 4.71
N ILE A 370 3.57 5.82 4.64
CA ILE A 370 3.71 6.67 5.83
C ILE A 370 2.61 6.36 6.86
N ARG A 371 1.37 6.14 6.40
CA ARG A 371 0.26 5.70 7.27
C ARG A 371 0.54 4.35 7.93
N TRP A 372 1.16 3.42 7.22
CA TRP A 372 1.59 2.14 7.79
C TRP A 372 2.61 2.34 8.92
N ILE A 373 3.64 3.15 8.69
CA ILE A 373 4.66 3.44 9.70
C ILE A 373 4.02 4.10 10.94
N SER A 374 3.18 5.12 10.75
CA SER A 374 2.45 5.76 11.85
C SER A 374 1.54 4.79 12.60
N HIS A 375 0.85 3.89 11.90
CA HIS A 375 -0.02 2.90 12.54
C HIS A 375 0.78 1.94 13.41
N LEU A 376 1.92 1.42 12.92
CA LEU A 376 2.78 0.53 13.71
C LEU A 376 3.38 1.26 14.92
N LEU A 377 3.75 2.54 14.79
CA LEU A 377 4.23 3.36 15.91
C LEU A 377 3.19 3.52 17.02
N VAL A 378 1.91 3.54 16.69
CA VAL A 378 0.82 3.65 17.66
C VAL A 378 0.49 2.29 18.28
N GLN A 379 0.42 1.23 17.47
CA GLN A 379 -0.10 -0.06 17.92
C GLN A 379 0.95 -0.97 18.56
N ILE A 380 2.21 -0.89 18.10
CA ILE A 380 3.33 -1.74 18.53
C ILE A 380 4.62 -0.93 18.75
N PRO A 381 4.58 0.17 19.53
CA PRO A 381 5.63 1.18 19.59
C PRO A 381 7.02 0.59 19.86
N TYR A 382 7.15 -0.34 20.82
CA TYR A 382 8.45 -0.90 21.21
C TYR A 382 9.07 -1.79 20.13
N SER A 383 8.25 -2.59 19.45
CA SER A 383 8.71 -3.51 18.41
C SER A 383 9.18 -2.76 17.16
N ILE A 384 8.42 -1.77 16.71
CA ILE A 384 8.81 -0.97 15.53
C ILE A 384 9.99 -0.03 15.85
N PHE A 385 10.15 0.42 17.11
CA PHE A 385 11.23 1.33 17.49
C PHE A 385 12.63 0.76 17.23
N ASN A 386 12.78 -0.56 17.33
CA ASN A 386 14.02 -1.26 16.99
C ASN A 386 14.46 -1.05 15.52
N HIS A 387 13.55 -0.61 14.66
CA HIS A 387 13.79 -0.34 13.24
C HIS A 387 13.81 1.15 12.89
N ILE A 388 13.58 2.05 13.86
CA ILE A 388 13.44 3.50 13.58
C ILE A 388 14.74 4.13 13.10
N GLU A 389 15.91 3.68 13.54
CA GLU A 389 17.19 4.15 12.99
C GLU A 389 17.28 3.96 11.46
N GLN A 390 16.60 2.93 10.90
CA GLN A 390 16.58 2.69 9.45
C GLN A 390 15.46 3.43 8.72
N LEU A 391 14.33 3.70 9.41
CA LEU A 391 13.16 4.36 8.82
C LEU A 391 13.26 5.88 8.90
N PHE A 392 13.79 6.42 9.98
CA PHE A 392 13.80 7.85 10.27
C PHE A 392 14.45 8.70 9.15
N PRO A 393 15.64 8.36 8.62
CA PRO A 393 16.22 9.12 7.51
C PRO A 393 15.39 9.05 6.23
N GLU A 394 14.72 7.93 5.97
CA GLU A 394 13.90 7.73 4.77
C GLU A 394 12.60 8.55 4.84
N VAL A 395 11.96 8.58 6.02
CA VAL A 395 10.79 9.41 6.29
C VAL A 395 11.16 10.89 6.25
N MET A 396 12.29 11.30 6.83
CA MET A 396 12.77 12.69 6.80
C MET A 396 12.92 13.24 5.37
N ARG A 397 13.42 12.43 4.43
CA ARG A 397 13.55 12.84 3.02
C ARG A 397 12.21 13.16 2.37
N MET A 398 11.09 12.62 2.87
CA MET A 398 9.77 12.89 2.31
C MET A 398 9.29 14.33 2.56
N LEU A 399 9.97 15.10 3.42
CA LEU A 399 9.67 16.53 3.63
C LEU A 399 9.95 17.39 2.38
N THR A 400 10.82 16.91 1.49
CA THR A 400 11.13 17.58 0.22
C THR A 400 10.22 17.13 -0.93
N ASP A 401 9.19 16.31 -0.66
CA ASP A 401 8.27 15.83 -1.68
C ASP A 401 7.40 16.98 -2.23
N HIS A 402 7.14 16.95 -3.54
CA HIS A 402 6.33 17.96 -4.21
C HIS A 402 4.87 17.99 -3.75
N ALA A 403 4.32 16.87 -3.26
CA ALA A 403 2.93 16.78 -2.84
C ALA A 403 2.76 17.17 -1.36
N ASP A 404 1.93 18.18 -1.09
CA ASP A 404 1.65 18.66 0.27
C ASP A 404 1.04 17.58 1.18
N GLU A 405 0.21 16.67 0.62
CA GLU A 405 -0.36 15.56 1.39
C GLU A 405 0.73 14.63 1.93
N VAL A 406 1.79 14.36 1.14
CA VAL A 406 2.91 13.50 1.57
C VAL A 406 3.67 14.19 2.70
N VAL A 407 3.96 15.48 2.56
CA VAL A 407 4.67 16.25 3.59
C VAL A 407 3.85 16.35 4.87
N LEU A 408 2.54 16.61 4.78
CA LEU A 408 1.65 16.59 5.94
C LEU A 408 1.71 15.26 6.69
N LYS A 409 1.54 14.13 5.97
CA LYS A 409 1.60 12.79 6.57
C LYS A 409 2.98 12.47 7.13
N THR A 410 4.04 12.96 6.50
CA THR A 410 5.41 12.82 6.98
C THR A 410 5.59 13.55 8.31
N LEU A 411 5.09 14.78 8.44
CA LEU A 411 5.15 15.54 9.69
C LEU A 411 4.34 14.88 10.81
N GLU A 412 3.15 14.34 10.50
CA GLU A 412 2.37 13.53 11.44
C GLU A 412 3.16 12.31 11.93
N CYS A 413 3.83 11.60 11.00
CA CYS A 413 4.66 10.43 11.32
C CYS A 413 5.88 10.80 12.17
N LEU A 414 6.61 11.87 11.82
CA LEU A 414 7.77 12.33 12.60
C LEU A 414 7.37 12.82 14.00
N ALA A 415 6.21 13.47 14.12
CA ALA A 415 5.64 13.84 15.42
C ALA A 415 5.31 12.59 16.26
N GLU A 416 4.77 11.54 15.63
CA GLU A 416 4.52 10.24 16.28
C GLU A 416 5.83 9.60 16.76
N ILE A 417 6.88 9.58 15.93
CA ILE A 417 8.21 9.07 16.32
C ILE A 417 8.75 9.87 17.50
N ALA A 418 8.70 11.20 17.44
CA ALA A 418 9.23 12.12 18.45
C ALA A 418 8.55 12.02 19.81
N SER A 419 7.31 11.51 19.85
CA SER A 419 6.51 11.37 21.08
C SER A 419 6.19 9.93 21.45
N SER A 420 6.76 8.96 20.75
CA SER A 420 6.57 7.54 21.04
C SER A 420 7.16 7.19 22.42
N PRO A 421 6.43 6.43 23.26
CA PRO A 421 6.91 6.01 24.58
C PRO A 421 8.08 5.02 24.51
N ALA A 422 8.31 4.39 23.35
CA ALA A 422 9.43 3.50 23.14
C ALA A 422 10.77 4.23 22.94
N GLY A 423 10.73 5.54 22.66
CA GLY A 423 11.94 6.34 22.53
C GLY A 423 12.50 6.78 23.87
N LYS A 424 13.83 6.91 23.94
CA LYS A 424 14.51 7.45 25.13
C LYS A 424 14.02 8.89 25.39
N PRO A 425 13.38 9.18 26.53
CA PRO A 425 12.93 10.53 26.87
C PRO A 425 14.08 11.54 26.84
N ILE A 426 13.78 12.79 26.50
CA ILE A 426 14.74 13.89 26.68
C ILE A 426 14.82 14.17 28.18
N ASP A 427 16.03 14.30 28.74
CA ASP A 427 16.25 14.52 30.18
C ASP A 427 15.64 15.84 30.73
N SER A 428 15.12 16.69 29.85
CA SER A 428 14.42 17.94 30.18
C SER A 428 13.01 17.70 30.72
N LYS A 429 12.58 18.44 31.75
CA LYS A 429 11.19 18.50 32.27
C LYS A 429 10.16 19.09 31.28
N LEU A 430 10.35 18.93 29.97
CA LEU A 430 9.46 19.44 28.92
C LEU A 430 8.21 18.54 28.86
N SER A 431 7.26 18.73 29.79
CA SER A 431 5.91 18.20 29.66
C SER A 431 5.17 18.95 28.55
N VAL A 432 4.66 18.23 27.56
CA VAL A 432 4.06 18.80 26.36
C VAL A 432 2.53 18.68 26.47
N GLY A 433 1.80 19.73 26.08
CA GLY A 433 0.32 19.76 26.07
C GLY A 433 -0.31 18.59 25.28
N THR A 434 -1.64 18.45 25.33
CA THR A 434 -2.36 17.30 24.72
C THR A 434 -2.39 17.36 23.18
N ARG A 435 -2.30 16.20 22.50
CA ARG A 435 -2.44 16.07 21.03
C ARG A 435 -3.84 16.53 20.60
N GLN A 436 -3.96 17.66 19.92
CA GLN A 436 -5.27 18.19 19.49
C GLN A 436 -5.67 17.81 18.06
N ASN A 437 -4.80 17.24 17.22
CA ASN A 437 -5.05 17.17 15.76
C ASN A 437 -4.77 15.82 15.05
N LEU A 438 -4.56 14.71 15.76
CA LEU A 438 -4.43 13.39 15.12
C LEU A 438 -5.72 12.57 15.35
N ASN A 439 -6.26 12.01 14.26
CA ASN A 439 -7.47 11.16 14.12
C ASN A 439 -8.25 10.85 15.42
N ALA A 440 -9.55 11.18 15.42
CA ALA A 440 -10.50 10.99 16.52
C ALA A 440 -10.64 9.56 17.08
N SER A 441 -10.02 8.55 16.44
CA SER A 441 -10.09 7.13 16.84
C SER A 441 -9.07 6.70 17.90
N THR A 442 -8.14 7.57 18.31
CA THR A 442 -7.11 7.27 19.32
C THR A 442 -7.08 8.35 20.39
N GLN A 443 -8.04 8.30 21.31
CA GLN A 443 -8.16 9.23 22.43
C GLN A 443 -7.92 8.51 23.76
N SER A 444 -6.86 8.90 24.48
CA SER A 444 -6.93 9.06 25.93
C SER A 444 -6.39 10.46 26.26
N LEU A 445 -7.31 11.39 26.50
CA LEU A 445 -7.11 12.84 26.54
C LEU A 445 -6.46 13.39 27.83
N THR A 446 -5.73 12.60 28.62
CA THR A 446 -5.39 13.01 30.00
C THR A 446 -3.93 12.85 30.43
N SER A 447 -3.03 12.38 29.57
CA SER A 447 -1.60 12.29 29.91
C SER A 447 -0.77 13.32 29.14
N PRO A 448 0.16 14.04 29.81
CA PRO A 448 1.07 14.96 29.15
C PRO A 448 1.98 14.19 28.17
N LEU A 449 2.19 14.74 26.98
CA LEU A 449 3.11 14.16 26.01
C LEU A 449 4.55 14.32 26.49
N VAL A 450 5.34 13.26 26.38
CA VAL A 450 6.78 13.26 26.68
C VAL A 450 7.53 13.11 25.36
N LEU A 451 8.42 14.04 25.06
CA LEU A 451 9.26 13.98 23.86
C LEU A 451 10.51 13.14 24.11
N ASN A 452 10.93 12.42 23.07
CA ASN A 452 12.12 11.58 23.08
C ASN A 452 13.25 12.17 22.22
N VAL A 453 14.43 11.56 22.26
CA VAL A 453 15.64 12.02 21.53
C VAL A 453 15.47 12.16 20.01
N TYR A 454 14.45 11.55 19.39
CA TYR A 454 14.19 11.75 17.96
C TYR A 454 13.56 13.10 17.65
N PHE A 455 12.95 13.77 18.64
CA PHE A 455 12.51 15.15 18.48
C PHE A 455 13.68 16.09 18.17
N THR A 456 14.76 16.02 18.96
CA THR A 456 15.94 16.85 18.71
C THR A 456 16.62 16.45 17.40
N LYS A 457 16.79 15.14 17.12
CA LYS A 457 17.30 14.68 15.81
C LYS A 457 16.49 15.23 14.64
N PHE A 458 15.16 15.26 14.78
CA PHE A 458 14.27 15.81 13.76
C PHE A 458 14.51 17.29 13.54
N ILE A 459 14.52 18.12 14.60
CA ILE A 459 14.74 19.55 14.45
C ILE A 459 16.11 19.88 13.83
N HIS A 460 17.17 19.17 14.24
CA HIS A 460 18.50 19.36 13.66
C HIS A 460 18.52 19.02 12.16
N HIS A 461 17.96 17.87 11.77
CA HIS A 461 17.96 17.45 10.38
C HIS A 461 17.01 18.30 9.52
N LEU A 462 15.94 18.85 10.09
CA LEU A 462 15.09 19.85 9.42
C LEU A 462 15.86 21.14 9.11
N LEU A 463 16.66 21.64 10.06
CA LEU A 463 17.50 22.81 9.83
C LEU A 463 18.60 22.52 8.79
N GLU A 464 19.17 21.32 8.80
CA GLU A 464 20.11 20.88 7.76
C GLU A 464 19.47 20.85 6.37
N LEU A 465 18.22 20.38 6.24
CA LEU A 465 17.45 20.46 5.00
C LEU A 465 17.19 21.90 4.58
N PHE A 466 16.86 22.81 5.51
CA PHE A 466 16.73 24.23 5.20
C PHE A 466 18.05 24.89 4.80
N LYS A 467 19.19 24.43 5.34
CA LYS A 467 20.53 24.93 5.00
C LYS A 467 20.97 24.49 3.60
N THR A 468 20.61 23.27 3.22
CA THR A 468 20.97 22.67 1.92
C THR A 468 20.01 23.07 0.79
N ASP A 469 18.72 23.21 1.08
CA ASP A 469 17.68 23.62 0.12
C ASP A 469 17.04 24.96 0.51
N ASN A 470 17.54 26.04 -0.09
CA ASN A 470 16.99 27.39 0.11
C ASN A 470 15.52 27.52 -0.31
N ASN A 471 15.07 26.75 -1.31
CA ASN A 471 13.68 26.84 -1.76
C ASN A 471 12.73 26.22 -0.72
N LEU A 472 13.18 25.15 -0.05
CA LEU A 472 12.46 24.57 1.08
C LEU A 472 12.29 25.58 2.21
N LEU A 473 13.35 26.32 2.56
CA LEU A 473 13.28 27.39 3.57
C LEU A 473 12.43 28.59 3.12
N GLU A 474 12.53 29.00 1.87
CA GLU A 474 11.83 30.19 1.37
C GLU A 474 10.33 29.98 1.22
N VAL A 475 9.93 28.85 0.65
CA VAL A 475 8.54 28.58 0.21
C VAL A 475 7.81 27.66 1.17
N ARG A 476 8.45 26.56 1.62
CA ARG A 476 7.75 25.46 2.31
C ARG A 476 7.88 25.51 3.84
N SER A 477 8.87 26.22 4.38
CA SER A 477 9.10 26.32 5.83
C SER A 477 7.90 26.84 6.61
N THR A 478 7.16 27.82 6.06
CA THR A 478 5.94 28.35 6.69
C THR A 478 4.91 27.25 6.91
N PHE A 479 4.68 26.39 5.92
CA PHE A 479 3.77 25.26 6.04
C PHE A 479 4.29 24.23 7.06
N ILE A 480 5.56 23.84 6.94
CA ILE A 480 6.18 22.83 7.81
C ILE A 480 6.15 23.26 9.27
N ILE A 481 6.63 24.46 9.59
CA ILE A 481 6.74 24.94 10.98
C ILE A 481 5.36 25.14 11.59
N ARG A 482 4.40 25.71 10.85
CA ARG A 482 3.01 25.85 11.34
C ARG A 482 2.40 24.50 11.67
N GLN A 483 2.56 23.53 10.78
CA GLN A 483 2.04 22.19 11.00
C GLN A 483 2.74 21.49 12.17
N LEU A 484 4.05 21.67 12.33
CA LEU A 484 4.77 21.15 13.49
C LEU A 484 4.28 21.76 14.80
N CYS A 485 4.02 23.08 14.84
CA CYS A 485 3.46 23.74 16.02
C CYS A 485 2.00 23.35 16.31
N ALA A 486 1.28 22.81 15.31
CA ALA A 486 -0.06 22.28 15.49
C ALA A 486 -0.07 20.80 15.94
N LEU A 487 0.96 20.04 15.57
CA LEU A 487 1.13 18.62 15.94
C LEU A 487 1.86 18.44 17.27
N LEU A 488 2.80 19.33 17.56
CA LEU A 488 3.66 19.38 18.74
C LEU A 488 3.47 20.75 19.38
N ASN A 489 3.62 20.87 20.70
CA ASN A 489 3.50 22.17 21.38
C ASN A 489 4.47 23.20 20.77
N ALA A 490 3.93 24.37 20.42
CA ALA A 490 4.66 25.43 19.73
C ALA A 490 5.90 25.93 20.49
N GLU A 491 5.84 26.02 21.82
CA GLU A 491 6.98 26.45 22.64
C GLU A 491 8.16 25.50 22.50
N ASN A 492 7.90 24.19 22.54
CA ASN A 492 8.94 23.17 22.42
C ASN A 492 9.58 23.18 21.04
N VAL A 493 8.76 23.35 19.99
CA VAL A 493 9.25 23.48 18.61
C VAL A 493 10.16 24.71 18.48
N PHE A 494 9.70 25.86 18.95
CA PHE A 494 10.48 27.10 18.88
C PHE A 494 11.73 27.07 19.75
N ARG A 495 11.67 26.47 20.95
CA ARG A 495 12.82 26.26 21.83
C ARG A 495 13.86 25.37 21.18
N ALA A 496 13.47 24.21 20.65
CA ALA A 496 14.40 23.30 19.99
C ALA A 496 15.01 23.90 18.73
N ILE A 497 14.22 24.66 17.94
CA ILE A 497 14.74 25.40 16.78
C ILE A 497 15.77 26.45 17.24
N ALA A 498 15.46 27.21 18.29
CA ALA A 498 16.36 28.23 18.83
C ALA A 498 17.67 27.63 19.37
N GLU A 499 17.59 26.53 20.13
CA GLU A 499 18.77 25.81 20.64
C GLU A 499 19.62 25.26 19.49
N ALA A 500 18.99 24.62 18.49
CA ALA A 500 19.71 24.08 17.34
C ALA A 500 20.35 25.19 16.49
N LEU A 501 19.68 26.34 16.31
CA LEU A 501 20.26 27.51 15.64
C LEU A 501 21.43 28.11 16.44
N CYS A 502 21.38 28.10 17.78
CA CYS A 502 22.52 28.52 18.59
C CYS A 502 23.73 27.59 18.42
N VAL A 503 23.51 26.28 18.32
CA VAL A 503 24.56 25.29 18.05
C VAL A 503 25.15 25.48 16.66
N GLU A 504 24.30 25.66 15.64
CA GLU A 504 24.76 25.95 14.28
C GLU A 504 25.54 27.27 14.20
N GLY A 505 25.08 28.33 14.88
CA GLY A 505 25.80 29.59 14.97
C GLY A 505 27.20 29.46 15.58
N LYS A 506 27.36 28.62 16.62
CA LYS A 506 28.69 28.34 17.21
C LYS A 506 29.61 27.57 16.26
N LYS A 507 29.08 26.63 15.47
CA LYS A 507 29.86 25.93 14.44
C LYS A 507 30.35 26.91 13.37
N GLU A 508 29.49 27.84 12.96
CA GLU A 508 29.85 28.93 12.03
C GLU A 508 30.98 29.82 12.60
N ASP A 509 31.02 30.00 13.93
CA ASP A 509 32.07 30.77 14.61
C ASP A 509 33.43 30.06 14.67
N GLU A 510 33.43 28.74 14.88
CA GLU A 510 34.66 27.93 14.98
C GLU A 510 35.32 27.67 13.61
N LEU A 511 34.53 27.59 12.53
CA LEU A 511 34.98 27.33 11.15
C LEU A 511 35.43 28.57 10.36
N PHE A 512 35.74 29.70 11.03
CA PHE A 512 36.21 30.93 10.37
C PHE A 512 37.56 30.76 9.61
N VAL A 513 38.13 29.56 9.59
CA VAL A 513 39.28 29.17 8.78
C VAL A 513 38.87 28.84 7.32
N ASP A 514 37.64 28.38 7.03
CA ASP A 514 37.24 27.86 5.70
C ASP A 514 35.95 28.48 5.09
N GLY A 515 35.47 29.63 5.60
CA GLY A 515 34.46 30.42 4.89
C GLY A 515 33.02 29.88 4.93
N GLU A 516 32.62 29.16 5.99
CA GLU A 516 31.21 28.85 6.22
C GLU A 516 30.37 30.10 6.57
N ASN A 517 29.07 30.02 6.29
CA ASN A 517 28.22 31.17 5.96
C ASN A 517 27.20 31.50 7.06
N PRO A 518 27.38 32.54 7.89
CA PRO A 518 26.41 32.95 8.91
C PRO A 518 25.06 33.43 8.35
N LYS A 519 24.92 33.54 7.02
CA LYS A 519 23.64 33.92 6.39
C LYS A 519 22.53 32.92 6.65
N PHE A 520 22.84 31.63 6.84
CA PHE A 520 21.79 30.64 7.08
C PHE A 520 21.02 30.97 8.36
N CYS A 521 21.71 31.10 9.49
CA CYS A 521 21.09 31.42 10.78
C CYS A 521 20.29 32.74 10.71
N ALA A 522 20.84 33.80 10.11
CA ALA A 522 20.14 35.07 9.94
C ALA A 522 18.85 34.94 9.10
N HIS A 523 18.92 34.17 8.01
CA HIS A 523 17.81 33.97 7.11
C HIS A 523 16.72 33.06 7.71
N ALA A 524 17.13 31.98 8.39
CA ALA A 524 16.24 31.09 9.12
C ALA A 524 15.49 31.85 10.22
N VAL A 525 16.20 32.60 11.07
CA VAL A 525 15.60 33.43 12.13
C VAL A 525 14.61 34.43 11.54
N LYS A 526 14.94 35.10 10.42
CA LYS A 526 14.02 36.01 9.73
C LYS A 526 12.71 35.32 9.35
N LYS A 527 12.79 34.12 8.76
CA LYS A 527 11.61 33.33 8.35
C LYS A 527 10.81 32.86 9.55
N ILE A 528 11.47 32.28 10.55
CA ILE A 528 10.84 31.78 11.78
C ILE A 528 10.18 32.92 12.56
N ASN A 529 10.81 34.09 12.65
CA ASN A 529 10.21 35.29 13.25
C ASN A 529 8.96 35.73 12.49
N SER A 530 9.00 35.75 11.15
CA SER A 530 7.81 36.06 10.35
C SER A 530 6.66 35.08 10.65
N ILE A 531 6.97 33.79 10.81
CA ILE A 531 5.98 32.75 11.15
C ILE A 531 5.42 32.99 12.56
N LEU A 532 6.28 33.25 13.55
CA LEU A 532 5.91 33.59 14.92
C LEU A 532 4.93 34.75 14.98
N MET A 533 5.17 35.77 14.17
CA MET A 533 4.35 36.97 14.18
C MET A 533 3.03 36.82 13.43
N THR A 534 3.00 36.07 12.33
CA THR A 534 1.85 36.07 11.41
C THR A 534 0.91 34.86 11.52
N SER A 535 1.37 33.73 12.06
CA SER A 535 0.60 32.48 12.05
C SER A 535 -0.45 32.43 13.17
N SER A 536 -1.69 32.04 12.85
CA SER A 536 -2.77 31.95 13.85
C SER A 536 -2.52 30.87 14.91
N GLU A 537 -1.86 29.77 14.53
CA GLU A 537 -1.52 28.64 15.41
C GLU A 537 -0.60 29.04 16.57
N LEU A 538 0.09 30.17 16.46
CA LEU A 538 1.05 30.66 17.45
C LEU A 538 0.47 31.74 18.37
N GLN A 539 -0.86 31.90 18.39
CA GLN A 539 -1.51 32.88 19.25
C GLN A 539 -1.22 32.64 20.74
N GLU A 540 -1.39 31.40 21.22
CA GLU A 540 -1.10 31.05 22.62
C GLU A 540 0.37 31.31 22.99
N LEU A 541 1.30 30.97 22.09
CA LEU A 541 2.73 31.22 22.29
C LEU A 541 3.03 32.71 22.38
N ARG A 542 2.41 33.53 21.51
CA ARG A 542 2.56 35.00 21.57
C ARG A 542 1.98 35.57 22.86
N ASP A 543 0.83 35.09 23.31
CA ASP A 543 0.22 35.54 24.56
C ASP A 543 1.08 35.14 25.77
N LYS A 544 1.67 33.94 25.77
CA LYS A 544 2.66 33.51 26.78
C LYS A 544 3.92 34.39 26.75
N LEU A 545 4.49 34.68 25.58
CA LEU A 545 5.66 35.58 25.48
C LEU A 545 5.34 37.02 25.90
N LYS A 546 4.12 37.48 25.65
CA LYS A 546 3.68 38.85 25.95
C LYS A 546 3.34 39.05 27.43
N ASN A 547 2.67 38.09 28.05
CA ASN A 547 2.07 38.22 29.38
C ASN A 547 2.66 37.25 30.41
N GLY A 548 3.52 36.32 30.01
CA GLY A 548 4.06 35.29 30.89
C GLY A 548 5.02 35.87 31.92
N GLU A 549 4.97 35.29 33.10
CA GLU A 549 5.78 35.64 34.27
C GLU A 549 6.45 34.35 34.80
N GLY A 550 7.56 34.52 35.52
CA GLY A 550 8.30 33.41 36.14
C GLY A 550 9.46 32.84 35.32
N SER A 551 10.26 32.00 35.98
CA SER A 551 11.58 31.54 35.52
C SER A 551 11.54 30.74 34.21
N GLU A 552 10.50 29.93 33.97
CA GLU A 552 10.35 29.17 32.72
C GLU A 552 10.14 30.07 31.49
N THR A 553 9.35 31.15 31.65
CA THR A 553 9.13 32.13 30.58
C THR A 553 10.39 32.95 30.33
N SER A 554 11.11 33.33 31.39
CA SER A 554 12.43 34.00 31.31
C SER A 554 13.45 33.15 30.57
N ASP A 555 13.56 31.87 30.90
CA ASP A 555 14.46 30.93 30.23
C ASP A 555 14.10 30.73 28.75
N PHE A 556 12.80 30.59 28.44
CA PHE A 556 12.34 30.49 27.06
C PHE A 556 12.66 31.77 26.26
N PHE A 557 12.41 32.95 26.84
CA PHE A 557 12.78 34.22 26.24
C PHE A 557 14.28 34.31 25.96
N CYS A 558 15.13 33.95 26.94
CA CYS A 558 16.59 33.92 26.78
C CYS A 558 17.02 32.99 25.65
N CYS A 559 16.42 31.81 25.56
CA CYS A 559 16.68 30.84 24.49
C CYS A 559 16.38 31.42 23.10
N LEU A 560 15.18 32.00 22.93
CA LEU A 560 14.80 32.68 21.69
C LEU A 560 15.71 33.88 21.40
N TYR A 561 15.99 34.71 22.41
CA TYR A 561 16.80 35.91 22.23
C TYR A 561 18.19 35.57 21.70
N LYS A 562 18.87 34.58 22.29
CA LYS A 562 20.23 34.17 21.92
C LYS A 562 20.34 33.75 20.45
N SER A 563 19.34 33.04 19.93
CA SER A 563 19.28 32.68 18.50
C SER A 563 18.75 33.83 17.63
N TRP A 564 17.81 34.64 18.11
CA TRP A 564 17.26 35.77 17.35
C TRP A 564 18.32 36.83 17.06
N CYS A 565 19.39 36.89 17.87
CA CYS A 565 20.55 37.76 17.65
C CYS A 565 21.22 37.60 16.27
N HIS A 566 21.03 36.48 15.56
CA HIS A 566 21.50 36.35 14.17
C HIS A 566 20.74 37.27 13.19
N ASN A 567 19.56 37.80 13.56
CA ASN A 567 18.83 38.83 12.81
C ASN A 567 18.41 40.00 13.72
N ALA A 568 18.94 41.18 13.44
CA ALA A 568 18.74 42.38 14.25
C ALA A 568 17.27 42.84 14.33
N VAL A 569 16.53 42.79 13.22
CA VAL A 569 15.12 43.21 13.17
C VAL A 569 14.24 42.20 13.91
N ALA A 570 14.52 40.91 13.79
CA ALA A 570 13.83 39.87 14.55
C ALA A 570 14.05 40.05 16.06
N THR A 571 15.28 40.34 16.50
CA THR A 571 15.60 40.59 17.93
C THR A 571 14.79 41.76 18.48
N ILE A 572 14.71 42.88 17.73
CA ILE A 572 13.85 44.01 18.11
C ILE A 572 12.38 43.60 18.14
N THR A 573 11.91 42.87 17.13
CA THR A 573 10.53 42.40 17.05
C THR A 573 10.16 41.59 18.29
N LEU A 574 11.06 40.70 18.73
CA LEU A 574 10.89 39.91 19.95
C LEU A 574 10.85 40.78 21.20
N CYS A 575 11.74 41.79 21.32
CA CYS A 575 11.72 42.74 22.44
C CYS A 575 10.42 43.56 22.49
N LEU A 576 9.91 43.99 21.33
CA LEU A 576 8.64 44.71 21.23
C LEU A 576 7.45 43.83 21.58
N LEU A 577 7.46 42.56 21.16
CA LEU A 577 6.41 41.58 21.48
C LEU A 577 6.35 41.30 22.98
N THR A 578 7.50 41.11 23.60
CA THR A 578 7.67 40.76 25.03
C THR A 578 7.65 41.98 25.96
N GLN A 579 7.41 43.18 25.40
CA GLN A 579 7.34 44.46 26.14
C GLN A 579 8.66 44.89 26.82
N ASN A 580 9.80 44.34 26.38
CA ASN A 580 11.14 44.69 26.86
C ASN A 580 11.68 45.94 26.14
N TYR A 581 11.02 47.08 26.35
CA TYR A 581 11.30 48.31 25.60
C TYR A 581 12.65 48.95 25.92
N GLN A 582 13.15 48.79 27.15
CA GLN A 582 14.48 49.28 27.51
C GLN A 582 15.55 48.57 26.68
N GLN A 583 15.48 47.24 26.57
CA GLN A 583 16.39 46.46 25.75
C GLN A 583 16.28 46.85 24.27
N CYS A 584 15.05 47.00 23.76
CA CYS A 584 14.80 47.47 22.39
C CYS A 584 15.51 48.82 22.12
N CYS A 585 15.39 49.77 23.04
CA CYS A 585 16.03 51.08 22.91
C CYS A 585 17.56 50.97 22.91
N GLN A 586 18.14 50.14 23.78
CA GLN A 586 19.59 49.91 23.82
C GLN A 586 20.09 49.29 22.51
N LEU A 587 19.38 48.29 21.96
CA LEU A 587 19.70 47.66 20.67
C LEU A 587 19.68 48.69 19.53
N LEU A 588 18.62 49.50 19.45
CA LEU A 588 18.45 50.50 18.39
C LEU A 588 19.56 51.57 18.40
N ASN A 589 19.98 52.04 19.58
CA ASN A 589 21.09 52.99 19.67
C ASN A 589 22.39 52.39 19.11
N LYS A 590 22.58 51.08 19.27
CA LYS A 590 23.76 50.36 18.77
C LYS A 590 23.77 50.18 17.26
N PHE A 591 22.64 50.34 16.57
CA PHE A 591 22.56 50.13 15.12
C PHE A 591 23.33 51.16 14.31
N SER A 592 23.54 52.35 14.87
CA SER A 592 24.42 53.36 14.28
C SER A 592 25.88 52.88 14.14
N ASP A 593 26.31 51.91 14.96
CA ASP A 593 27.65 51.32 14.89
C ASP A 593 27.77 50.23 13.81
N PHE A 594 26.65 49.79 13.23
CA PHE A 594 26.61 48.74 12.22
C PHE A 594 26.25 49.30 10.84
N GLU A 595 26.69 48.62 9.79
CA GLU A 595 26.35 49.00 8.43
C GLU A 595 24.87 48.75 8.13
N LEU A 596 24.15 49.82 7.76
CA LEU A 596 22.74 49.78 7.35
C LEU A 596 22.61 49.31 5.90
N THR A 597 22.39 48.01 5.70
CA THR A 597 22.19 47.43 4.37
C THR A 597 20.78 47.65 3.83
N VAL A 598 20.60 47.59 2.51
CA VAL A 598 19.26 47.67 1.88
C VAL A 598 18.33 46.57 2.40
N GLU A 599 18.85 45.33 2.54
CA GLU A 599 18.08 44.20 3.11
C GLU A 599 17.58 44.51 4.52
N PHE A 600 18.43 45.12 5.35
CA PHE A 600 18.08 45.52 6.70
C PHE A 600 16.99 46.62 6.72
N LEU A 601 17.11 47.63 5.85
CA LEU A 601 16.09 48.69 5.74
C LEU A 601 14.74 48.14 5.27
N LEU A 602 14.73 47.21 4.31
CA LEU A 602 13.51 46.53 3.88
C LEU A 602 12.86 45.70 5.00
N GLU A 603 13.66 45.15 5.92
CA GLU A 603 13.15 44.45 7.09
C GLU A 603 12.58 45.42 8.13
N LEU A 604 13.20 46.58 8.35
CA LEU A 604 12.62 47.64 9.18
C LEU A 604 11.29 48.15 8.62
N ASP A 605 11.19 48.34 7.30
CA ASP A 605 9.93 48.69 6.64
C ASP A 605 8.83 47.66 6.95
N LYS A 606 9.15 46.36 6.86
CA LYS A 606 8.21 45.28 7.22
C LYS A 606 7.84 45.28 8.70
N LEU A 607 8.78 45.58 9.58
CA LEU A 607 8.51 45.70 11.01
C LEU A 607 7.50 46.83 11.27
N VAL A 608 7.66 48.01 10.65
CA VAL A 608 6.69 49.11 10.81
C VAL A 608 5.29 48.70 10.35
N GLN A 609 5.20 48.02 9.20
CA GLN A 609 3.91 47.49 8.74
C GLN A 609 3.31 46.49 9.75
N LEU A 610 4.15 45.67 10.37
CA LEU A 610 3.73 44.73 11.41
C LEU A 610 3.26 45.45 12.68
N LEU A 611 3.83 46.59 13.07
CA LEU A 611 3.37 47.39 14.21
C LEU A 611 1.92 47.89 14.04
N GLU A 612 1.48 48.07 12.80
CA GLU A 612 0.10 48.44 12.49
C GLU A 612 -0.86 47.23 12.43
N SER A 613 -0.34 46.01 12.47
CA SER A 613 -1.14 44.78 12.49
C SER A 613 -1.84 44.54 13.85
N PRO A 614 -2.89 43.71 13.90
CA PRO A 614 -3.59 43.37 15.14
C PRO A 614 -2.68 42.79 16.24
N ILE A 615 -1.60 42.10 15.87
CA ILE A 615 -0.65 41.49 16.81
C ILE A 615 -0.05 42.54 17.75
N PHE A 616 0.24 43.75 17.24
CA PHE A 616 0.79 44.87 18.00
C PHE A 616 -0.25 45.94 18.37
N ALA A 617 -1.55 45.61 18.34
CA ALA A 617 -2.59 46.51 18.85
C ALA A 617 -2.30 46.94 20.30
N PHE A 618 -1.82 46.02 21.14
CA PHE A 618 -1.46 46.31 22.52
C PHE A 618 -0.34 47.37 22.63
N LEU A 619 0.67 47.30 21.77
CA LEU A 619 1.80 48.23 21.78
C LEU A 619 1.32 49.65 21.43
N ARG A 620 0.40 49.77 20.47
CA ARG A 620 -0.19 51.06 20.08
C ARG A 620 -1.05 51.67 21.19
N LEU A 621 -1.80 50.85 21.92
CA LEU A 621 -2.54 51.33 23.09
C LEU A 621 -1.60 51.80 24.21
N GLN A 622 -0.48 51.12 24.39
CA GLN A 622 0.53 51.44 25.38
C GLN A 622 1.30 52.75 25.09
N LEU A 623 1.20 53.30 23.88
CA LEU A 623 1.73 54.65 23.59
C LEU A 623 0.99 55.76 24.35
N LEU A 624 -0.24 55.49 24.80
CA LEU A 624 -0.98 56.41 25.66
C LEU A 624 -0.41 56.47 27.09
N GLU A 625 0.44 55.51 27.49
CA GLU A 625 1.08 55.46 28.81
C GLU A 625 2.45 56.18 28.81
N SER A 626 2.54 57.33 28.11
CA SER A 626 3.79 58.02 27.77
C SER A 626 4.79 58.25 28.92
N PRO A 627 4.40 58.68 30.15
CA PRO A 627 5.34 58.81 31.26
C PRO A 627 5.86 57.45 31.77
N CYS A 628 5.01 56.42 31.82
CA CYS A 628 5.36 55.09 32.33
C CYS A 628 6.14 54.24 31.32
N ARG A 629 6.04 54.53 30.01
CA ARG A 629 6.68 53.76 28.93
C ARG A 629 7.59 54.58 28.04
N ARG A 630 8.38 55.49 28.62
CA ARG A 630 9.35 56.36 27.90
C ARG A 630 10.25 55.63 26.91
N TYR A 631 10.67 54.39 27.23
CA TYR A 631 11.54 53.59 26.37
C TYR A 631 10.82 53.09 25.10
N LEU A 632 9.51 52.87 25.14
CA LEU A 632 8.72 52.51 23.96
C LEU A 632 8.70 53.68 22.97
N THR A 633 8.31 54.86 23.44
CA THR A 633 8.28 56.08 22.63
C THR A 633 9.66 56.38 22.05
N LYS A 634 10.72 56.32 22.87
CA LYS A 634 12.11 56.50 22.41
C LYS A 634 12.52 55.47 21.36
N SER A 635 12.14 54.20 21.53
CA SER A 635 12.44 53.14 20.55
C SER A 635 11.75 53.39 19.21
N LEU A 636 10.48 53.79 19.21
CA LEU A 636 9.76 54.09 17.97
C LEU A 636 10.32 55.33 17.25
N TYR A 637 10.68 56.39 17.97
CA TYR A 637 11.38 57.52 17.35
C TYR A 637 12.78 57.12 16.85
N SER A 638 13.49 56.22 17.55
CA SER A 638 14.78 55.71 17.08
C SER A 638 14.62 54.91 15.78
N LEU A 639 13.59 54.06 15.69
CA LEU A 639 13.22 53.38 14.44
C LEU A 639 12.90 54.39 13.32
N LEU A 640 12.12 55.42 13.63
CA LEU A 640 11.78 56.48 12.67
C LEU A 640 13.03 57.18 12.12
N MET A 641 14.02 57.45 12.98
CA MET A 641 15.28 58.10 12.56
C MET A 641 16.23 57.19 11.77
N LEU A 642 16.09 55.87 11.88
CA LEU A 642 16.87 54.90 11.09
C LEU A 642 16.26 54.64 9.70
N LEU A 643 14.97 54.91 9.52
CA LEU A 643 14.27 54.70 8.26
C LEU A 643 14.62 55.81 7.25
N PRO A 644 14.80 55.47 5.96
CA PRO A 644 14.73 56.49 4.91
C PRO A 644 13.32 57.09 4.88
N GLN A 645 13.15 58.26 4.22
CA GLN A 645 11.84 58.88 4.00
C GLN A 645 10.97 58.03 3.05
N SER A 646 10.49 56.89 3.54
CA SER A 646 9.67 55.90 2.86
C SER A 646 8.22 55.98 3.34
N ARG A 647 7.33 55.20 2.73
CA ARG A 647 5.94 55.07 3.22
C ARG A 647 5.88 54.55 4.66
N SER A 648 6.85 53.73 5.08
CA SER A 648 6.91 53.24 6.45
C SER A 648 7.31 54.36 7.42
N PHE A 649 8.24 55.24 7.01
CA PHE A 649 8.55 56.45 7.75
C PHE A 649 7.28 57.30 7.95
N ASP A 650 6.53 57.56 6.88
CA ASP A 650 5.29 58.32 6.97
C ASP A 650 4.27 57.63 7.89
N THR A 651 4.10 56.31 7.77
CA THR A 651 3.17 55.53 8.59
C THR A 651 3.50 55.67 10.07
N LEU A 652 4.76 55.48 10.45
CA LEU A 652 5.21 55.58 11.84
C LEU A 652 5.16 57.03 12.34
N CYS A 653 5.54 58.00 11.50
CA CYS A 653 5.48 59.43 11.82
C CYS A 653 4.03 59.86 12.14
N HIS A 654 3.07 59.53 11.27
CA HIS A 654 1.67 59.82 11.52
C HIS A 654 1.16 59.15 12.80
N ARG A 655 1.52 57.89 13.05
CA ARG A 655 1.15 57.19 14.29
C ARG A 655 1.68 57.89 15.53
N LEU A 656 2.95 58.31 15.51
CA LEU A 656 3.56 59.04 16.62
C LEU A 656 2.96 60.43 16.81
N ASN A 657 2.56 61.10 15.73
CA ASN A 657 1.85 62.39 15.80
C ASN A 657 0.43 62.25 16.38
N CYS A 658 -0.17 61.07 16.35
CA CYS A 658 -1.45 60.80 17.03
C CYS A 658 -1.30 60.59 18.54
N VAL A 659 -0.08 60.42 19.06
CA VAL A 659 0.14 60.25 20.51
C VAL A 659 -0.08 61.60 21.19
N PRO A 660 -0.98 61.70 22.19
CA PRO A 660 -1.23 62.95 22.88
C PRO A 660 0.04 63.49 23.54
N ASN A 661 0.16 64.81 23.64
CA ASN A 661 1.23 65.42 24.41
C ASN A 661 1.19 64.87 25.86
N PRO A 662 2.30 64.37 26.42
CA PRO A 662 2.34 63.76 27.75
C PRO A 662 1.69 64.64 28.84
N HIS A 663 1.75 65.96 28.69
CA HIS A 663 1.16 66.93 29.61
C HIS A 663 -0.38 67.01 29.58
N LEU A 664 -1.05 66.38 28.59
CA LEU A 664 -2.51 66.38 28.42
C LEU A 664 -3.18 65.14 29.02
N LEU A 665 -2.40 64.15 29.48
CA LEU A 665 -2.90 62.92 30.08
C LEU A 665 -2.71 63.00 31.60
N PRO A 666 -3.72 62.65 32.42
CA PRO A 666 -3.56 62.64 33.86
C PRO A 666 -2.43 61.67 34.26
N GLU A 667 -1.59 62.06 35.23
CA GLU A 667 -0.62 61.17 35.86
C GLU A 667 -1.38 60.00 36.51
N LEU A 668 -1.45 58.87 35.80
CA LEU A 668 -1.80 57.61 36.43
C LEU A 668 -0.68 57.31 37.43
N SER A 669 -1.05 57.13 38.70
CA SER A 669 -0.14 56.80 39.81
C SER A 669 0.93 55.80 39.37
N GLU A 670 2.18 56.04 39.78
CA GLU A 670 3.39 55.24 39.49
C GLU A 670 3.33 53.74 39.90
N HIS A 671 2.15 53.22 40.29
CA HIS A 671 1.93 51.89 40.83
C HIS A 671 1.30 50.86 39.87
N SER A 672 1.26 51.13 38.56
CA SER A 672 0.97 50.08 37.56
C SER A 672 2.26 49.54 36.93
N ASN A 673 2.95 48.66 37.67
CA ASN A 673 4.06 47.78 37.25
C ASN A 673 4.98 48.35 36.15
N SER A 674 5.77 49.34 36.51
CA SER A 674 7.05 49.66 35.90
C SER A 674 8.11 48.64 36.37
N GLY A 675 8.11 47.43 35.83
CA GLY A 675 9.11 46.43 36.18
C GLY A 675 9.18 45.33 35.15
N ASN A 676 10.39 44.97 34.73
CA ASN A 676 10.64 43.81 33.88
C ASN A 676 9.87 42.60 34.44
N ARG A 677 8.90 42.06 33.71
CA ARG A 677 8.17 40.83 34.10
C ARG A 677 9.04 39.57 34.12
N LEU A 678 10.25 39.70 33.61
CA LEU A 678 11.27 38.67 33.53
C LEU A 678 12.34 38.98 34.58
N ASP A 679 12.07 38.59 35.83
CA ASP A 679 12.90 38.95 36.99
C ASP A 679 14.29 38.27 36.99
N ASP A 680 14.44 37.15 36.26
CA ASP A 680 15.65 36.30 36.24
C ASP A 680 16.53 36.51 34.98
N VAL A 681 16.28 37.54 34.16
CA VAL A 681 16.99 37.73 32.89
C VAL A 681 18.15 38.73 33.00
N ASP A 682 19.35 38.26 32.70
CA ASP A 682 20.52 39.12 32.53
C ASP A 682 20.49 39.79 31.14
N PHE A 683 19.84 40.95 31.07
CA PHE A 683 19.73 41.75 29.85
C PHE A 683 21.07 42.30 29.36
N ASP A 684 22.05 42.47 30.25
CA ASP A 684 23.39 42.94 29.89
C ASP A 684 24.18 41.82 29.19
N GLU A 685 24.13 40.59 29.70
CA GLU A 685 24.69 39.40 29.01
C GLU A 685 24.06 39.26 27.61
N LEU A 686 22.73 39.32 27.53
CA LEU A 686 22.01 39.22 26.26
C LEU A 686 22.41 40.34 25.28
N PHE A 687 22.60 41.57 25.77
CA PHE A 687 23.07 42.68 24.94
C PHE A 687 24.49 42.45 24.42
N GLN A 688 25.41 41.97 25.26
CA GLN A 688 26.77 41.65 24.83
C GLN A 688 26.81 40.50 23.82
N HIS A 689 25.97 39.48 24.01
CA HIS A 689 25.79 38.40 23.05
C HIS A 689 25.31 38.94 21.70
N PHE A 690 24.28 39.80 21.69
CA PHE A 690 23.79 40.46 20.48
C PHE A 690 24.90 41.21 19.73
N VAL A 691 25.67 42.04 20.45
CA VAL A 691 26.76 42.83 19.86
C VAL A 691 27.82 41.92 19.24
N THR A 692 28.16 40.82 19.92
CA THR A 692 29.13 39.83 19.44
C THR A 692 28.65 39.19 18.14
N VAL A 693 27.42 38.69 18.11
CA VAL A 693 26.82 38.07 16.92
C VAL A 693 26.76 39.05 15.75
N GLN A 694 26.30 40.29 15.97
CA GLN A 694 26.23 41.29 14.90
C GLN A 694 27.61 41.70 14.35
N ARG A 695 28.64 41.72 15.19
CA ARG A 695 30.03 41.95 14.74
C ARG A 695 30.54 40.82 13.86
N GLN A 696 30.24 39.57 14.17
CA GLN A 696 30.58 38.41 13.33
C GLN A 696 29.93 38.53 11.95
N HIS A 697 28.64 38.84 11.90
CA HIS A 697 27.91 39.09 10.65
C HIS A 697 28.51 40.25 9.83
N ALA A 698 28.91 41.33 10.48
CA ALA A 698 29.58 42.46 9.82
C ALA A 698 30.96 42.07 9.27
N ALA A 699 31.75 41.32 10.04
CA ALA A 699 33.05 40.81 9.62
C ALA A 699 32.94 39.88 8.40
N PHE A 700 31.96 38.97 8.41
CA PHE A 700 31.68 38.09 7.27
C PHE A 700 31.30 38.86 6.00
N ARG A 701 30.40 39.85 6.11
CA ARG A 701 30.04 40.72 4.96
C ARG A 701 31.26 41.44 4.40
N LYS A 702 32.13 41.96 5.27
CA LYS A 702 33.38 42.61 4.87
C LYS A 702 34.31 41.65 4.13
N HIS A 703 34.51 40.44 4.66
CA HIS A 703 35.35 39.41 4.03
C HIS A 703 34.83 39.02 2.63
N LYS A 704 33.52 38.78 2.49
CA LYS A 704 32.91 38.43 1.20
C LYS A 704 33.07 39.54 0.14
N ARG A 705 32.99 40.81 0.53
CA ARG A 705 33.23 41.94 -0.38
C ARG A 705 34.67 42.01 -0.84
N LEU A 706 35.63 41.75 0.08
CA LEU A 706 37.04 41.70 -0.25
C LEU A 706 37.36 40.55 -1.22
N GLN A 707 36.78 39.37 -1.01
CA GLN A 707 36.89 38.24 -1.94
C GLN A 707 36.28 38.57 -3.32
N ALA A 708 35.08 39.17 -3.36
CA ALA A 708 34.45 39.57 -4.62
C ALA A 708 35.28 40.62 -5.37
N SER A 709 35.85 41.59 -4.66
CA SER A 709 36.75 42.60 -5.24
C SER A 709 38.04 41.98 -5.74
N ALA A 710 38.65 41.05 -5.00
CA ALA A 710 39.85 40.32 -5.42
C ALA A 710 39.61 39.46 -6.66
N ALA A 711 38.44 38.80 -6.77
CA ALA A 711 38.06 38.04 -7.95
C ALA A 711 37.89 38.93 -9.19
N ILE A 712 37.30 40.12 -9.04
CA ILE A 712 37.15 41.11 -10.13
C ILE A 712 38.51 41.67 -10.58
N HIS A 713 39.50 41.75 -9.70
CA HIS A 713 40.86 42.19 -10.04
C HIS A 713 41.74 41.07 -10.62
N ALA A 714 41.35 39.81 -10.48
CA ALA A 714 42.06 38.64 -11.01
C ALA A 714 41.54 38.18 -12.39
N THR A 715 40.37 38.68 -12.81
CA THR A 715 39.81 38.56 -14.18
C THR A 715 40.12 39.80 -14.99
#